data_AF-A0A918A0M6-F1
#
_entry.id   AF-A0A918A0M6-F1
#
_cell.length_a   1.000
_cell.length_b   1.000
_cell.length_c   1.000
_cell.angle_alpha   90.00
_cell.angle_beta   90.00
_cell.angle_gamma   90.00
#
_symmetry.space_group_name_H-M   'P 1'
#
loop_
_entity.id
_entity.type
_entity.pdbx_description
1 polymer ?
#
loop_
_entity_poly.entity_id
_entity_poly.type
_entity_poly.pdbx_seq_one_letter_code
_entity_poly.pdbx_strand_id
1 'polypeptide(L)'
;MGEIGQGRVVLRPGSGAPAPRGEGYAAGAVFGVRVAGIPAERVAALRFSRTWSLVDEVVRLDGQVAAEGARLADILYELIGAGRRPELKPALVALRRDLFAGRRPRDRVWTPVIIEFLPRPVAGRMSRWLEDLDRLTGARAEMSGLLDRELAEKTAVLRDATRLFEFRQGLAQSSSDLSRRLEAWLDAPGDAAPARQTLLRLAKYLARAAMKTSPYVTFTASGLGGWSAGDGSAVFADDLPSLGVAEADRVLVHAFWQWSAGQPGLRDSVVLRVNPTAVEEDGRVWFLGHRPAEPINSVPASAFLRAVLDLIRSVPGTTRGAVAGKLTSLDDVERVGHLLDVLIASGLVEQRPPFSEQAGDALPRLIGWLERAASGTGGDEPRALEPLRAIAEAVDAYARQPDGGKRRWREGVERIAERMAPDARPPGPELPSRHLVHESYVLAGTVVSWPSASLRRVHDDMNRVRRLLAVFDLSLPLKIALADYFLLAYGPDGSVPFLTFYRRVHDMGSLADSVTGVAVRRFLSQRPRRTGQAGDLAGYGSRMARLGELRRTAWDFLHAAQEKAGEGNPVPPESLEELMASWPRFIRPTASISVYGQLMTTPEGPRLVVNYVGAGPRRGVGRIQHLLATAGDRVPDLADRKPVCEDATLADRKRVCEDTTLAEFRVDHGNNLDIHPRALPVIDYPRAGGDDAEETISPTGLRVEYDPDHELLVLRGPDGRAIRPAHLGLTFEVFLPPAQSFLIRAFGPNPTVMMAGWVLRGGMKPPPSRAVEHAPRLTIGAVVLVRARWRMRAGEFPAPGKGEDPGAYLLRLALWLDGHGIPREFFARVLKVNDSGGDGVLGKSRKPVYVDVTNWFLIQDFVRVLDDPDRLMVLEEAVPAMPDLPRYGEHGSRVTEYIFDLAAMESTAEPTAEPTAEPTAEPTADTEASVADGGERDRA
;
A
#
# COMPACT_ATOMS: atom_id res chain seq x y z
N MET A 1 27.86 -30.81 -34.18
CA MET A 1 26.45 -31.15 -33.91
C MET A 1 26.29 -31.13 -32.40
N GLY A 2 25.83 -30.00 -31.87
CA GLY A 2 25.65 -29.78 -30.44
C GLY A 2 24.17 -29.74 -30.11
N GLU A 3 23.78 -30.47 -29.07
CA GLU A 3 22.50 -30.29 -28.37
C GLU A 3 22.74 -29.33 -27.20
N ILE A 4 22.17 -28.13 -27.31
CA ILE A 4 22.09 -27.16 -26.22
C ILE A 4 20.85 -27.55 -25.41
N GLY A 5 21.04 -28.25 -24.30
CA GLY A 5 19.99 -28.52 -23.33
C GLY A 5 19.55 -27.22 -22.65
N GLN A 6 18.30 -26.82 -22.86
CA GLN A 6 17.63 -25.77 -22.08
C GLN A 6 17.39 -26.30 -20.66
N GLY A 7 18.30 -26.01 -19.74
CA GLY A 7 18.15 -26.34 -18.32
C GLY A 7 17.16 -25.40 -17.65
N ARG A 8 16.01 -25.94 -17.21
CA ARG A 8 14.99 -25.23 -16.40
C ARG A 8 15.56 -24.89 -15.03
N VAL A 9 15.57 -23.62 -14.62
CA VAL A 9 16.08 -23.20 -13.31
C VAL A 9 14.98 -23.37 -12.25
N VAL A 10 15.02 -24.46 -11.50
CA VAL A 10 14.15 -24.67 -10.33
C VAL A 10 14.81 -24.02 -9.10
N LEU A 11 14.27 -22.88 -8.66
CA LEU A 11 14.70 -22.23 -7.43
C LEU A 11 14.26 -23.06 -6.21
N ARG A 12 15.23 -23.69 -5.53
CA ARG A 12 14.95 -24.38 -4.26
C ARG A 12 14.64 -23.33 -3.17
N PRO A 13 13.69 -23.61 -2.25
CA PRO A 13 13.42 -22.72 -1.13
C PRO A 13 14.70 -22.47 -0.32
N GLY A 14 15.13 -21.21 -0.30
CA GLY A 14 16.19 -20.62 0.54
C GLY A 14 17.47 -21.45 0.70
N SER A 15 18.54 -21.09 -0.01
CA SER A 15 19.90 -21.62 0.15
C SER A 15 20.59 -21.33 1.52
N GLY A 16 19.84 -21.03 2.58
CA GLY A 16 20.40 -20.81 3.92
C GLY A 16 21.22 -19.51 4.09
N ALA A 17 21.31 -18.66 3.06
CA ALA A 17 22.01 -17.39 3.18
C ALA A 17 21.30 -16.45 4.18
N PRO A 18 22.05 -15.75 5.06
CA PRO A 18 21.47 -14.84 6.02
C PRO A 18 20.81 -13.65 5.34
N ALA A 19 19.69 -13.21 5.90
CA ALA A 19 19.05 -11.97 5.48
C ALA A 19 20.02 -10.78 5.65
N PRO A 20 19.90 -9.73 4.80
CA PRO A 20 20.70 -8.53 4.93
C PRO A 20 20.61 -7.93 6.34
N ARG A 21 21.78 -7.63 6.91
CA ARG A 21 21.97 -6.88 8.16
C ARG A 21 22.92 -5.72 7.89
N GLY A 22 22.62 -4.57 8.47
CA GLY A 22 23.44 -3.37 8.38
C GLY A 22 23.45 -2.62 9.71
N GLU A 23 23.99 -1.41 9.70
CA GLU A 23 24.10 -0.61 10.92
C GLU A 23 22.71 -0.26 11.47
N GLY A 24 22.38 -0.81 12.63
CA GLY A 24 21.13 -0.54 13.33
C GLY A 24 19.86 -1.15 12.72
N TYR A 25 19.98 -2.17 11.85
CA TYR A 25 18.81 -2.88 11.33
C TYR A 25 19.09 -4.33 10.89
N ALA A 26 18.02 -5.12 10.78
CA ALA A 26 18.01 -6.42 10.12
C ALA A 26 16.75 -6.59 9.24
N ALA A 27 16.94 -7.20 8.07
CA ALA A 27 15.86 -7.51 7.13
C ALA A 27 15.17 -8.85 7.48
N GLY A 28 13.94 -9.02 7.00
CA GLY A 28 13.21 -10.29 7.13
C GLY A 28 13.91 -11.47 6.45
N ALA A 29 13.79 -12.66 7.04
CA ALA A 29 14.37 -13.90 6.51
C ALA A 29 13.83 -14.28 5.11
N VAL A 30 12.60 -13.87 4.82
CA VAL A 30 11.97 -13.90 3.50
C VAL A 30 11.27 -12.56 3.28
N PHE A 31 10.90 -12.27 2.04
CA PHE A 31 10.12 -11.09 1.70
C PHE A 31 8.95 -11.47 0.79
N GLY A 32 7.89 -10.67 0.81
CA GLY A 32 6.74 -10.87 -0.07
C GLY A 32 7.04 -10.40 -1.48
N VAL A 33 6.44 -11.05 -2.48
CA VAL A 33 6.53 -10.67 -3.89
C VAL A 33 5.14 -10.69 -4.48
N ARG A 34 4.79 -9.67 -5.26
CA ARG A 34 3.54 -9.58 -6.01
C ARG A 34 3.84 -9.35 -7.48
N VAL A 35 3.35 -10.24 -8.32
CA VAL A 35 3.63 -10.24 -9.76
C VAL A 35 2.33 -9.99 -10.52
N ALA A 36 2.36 -9.02 -11.45
CA ALA A 36 1.22 -8.75 -12.33
C ALA A 36 0.84 -9.98 -13.16
N GLY A 37 -0.46 -10.24 -13.27
CA GLY A 37 -1.02 -11.43 -13.92
C GLY A 37 -0.89 -11.44 -15.44
N ILE A 38 -0.59 -10.29 -16.06
CA ILE A 38 -0.36 -10.16 -17.50
C ILE A 38 1.04 -9.55 -17.79
N PRO A 39 1.76 -9.98 -18.84
CA PRO A 39 3.02 -9.36 -19.25
C PRO A 39 2.84 -7.91 -19.69
N ALA A 40 3.79 -7.05 -19.34
CA ALA A 40 3.77 -5.64 -19.75
C ALA A 40 3.80 -5.49 -21.29
N GLU A 41 4.42 -6.44 -21.99
CA GLU A 41 4.48 -6.49 -23.46
C GLU A 41 3.08 -6.55 -24.09
N ARG A 42 2.08 -7.15 -23.42
CA ARG A 42 0.71 -7.20 -23.94
C ARG A 42 0.03 -5.84 -23.97
N VAL A 43 0.38 -4.95 -23.05
CA VAL A 43 -0.08 -3.55 -23.07
C VAL A 43 0.76 -2.72 -24.03
N ALA A 44 2.08 -2.93 -24.06
CA ALA A 44 2.97 -2.24 -25.01
C ALA A 44 2.63 -2.57 -26.47
N ALA A 45 2.17 -3.79 -26.77
CA ALA A 45 1.72 -4.18 -28.11
C ALA A 45 0.50 -3.37 -28.60
N LEU A 46 -0.27 -2.76 -27.69
CA LEU A 46 -1.42 -1.90 -28.00
C LEU A 46 -1.04 -0.44 -28.27
N ARG A 47 0.25 -0.10 -28.26
CA ARG A 47 0.73 1.23 -28.65
C ARG A 47 0.57 1.45 -30.15
N PHE A 48 0.09 2.62 -30.49
CA PHE A 48 -0.09 3.12 -31.84
C PHE A 48 1.23 3.72 -32.33
N SER A 49 2.26 2.88 -32.40
CA SER A 49 3.65 3.32 -32.55
C SER A 49 3.89 4.04 -33.88
N ARG A 50 3.23 3.65 -34.99
CA ARG A 50 3.42 4.36 -36.27
C ARG A 50 2.68 5.69 -36.25
N THR A 51 1.47 5.75 -35.70
CA THR A 51 0.76 7.02 -35.52
C THR A 51 1.58 7.99 -34.65
N TRP A 52 2.15 7.52 -33.54
CA TRP A 52 2.96 8.38 -32.67
C TRP A 52 4.32 8.75 -33.26
N SER A 53 4.92 7.88 -34.07
CA SER A 53 6.12 8.26 -34.85
C SER A 53 5.80 9.39 -35.83
N LEU A 54 4.63 9.34 -36.48
CA LEU A 54 4.16 10.40 -37.38
C LEU A 54 3.79 11.69 -36.61
N VAL A 55 3.22 11.59 -35.41
CA VAL A 55 2.98 12.73 -34.51
C VAL A 55 4.30 13.42 -34.17
N ASP A 56 5.32 12.65 -33.79
CA ASP A 56 6.64 13.16 -33.44
C ASP A 56 7.32 13.82 -34.64
N GLU A 57 7.19 13.22 -35.81
CA GLU A 57 7.66 13.79 -37.06
C GLU A 57 6.96 15.12 -37.38
N VAL A 58 5.64 15.20 -37.26
CA VAL A 58 4.88 16.42 -37.51
C VAL A 58 5.26 17.51 -36.51
N VAL A 59 5.33 17.21 -35.21
CA VAL A 59 5.74 18.19 -34.18
C VAL A 59 7.14 18.72 -34.45
N ARG A 60 8.09 17.83 -34.77
CA ARG A 60 9.47 18.20 -35.10
C ARG A 60 9.55 19.04 -36.37
N LEU A 61 8.89 18.63 -37.45
CA LEU A 61 8.89 19.36 -38.73
C LEU A 61 8.21 20.72 -38.59
N ASP A 62 7.10 20.82 -37.86
CA ASP A 62 6.40 22.08 -37.61
C ASP A 62 7.31 23.09 -36.92
N GLY A 63 8.00 22.67 -35.85
CA GLY A 63 8.99 23.49 -35.16
C GLY A 63 10.18 23.89 -36.07
N GLN A 64 10.69 22.96 -36.88
CA GLN A 64 11.78 23.22 -37.83
C GLN A 64 11.37 24.23 -38.92
N VAL A 65 10.22 24.02 -39.56
CA VAL A 65 9.66 24.89 -40.60
C VAL A 65 9.38 26.28 -40.04
N ALA A 66 8.81 26.39 -38.84
CA ALA A 66 8.56 27.68 -38.20
C ALA A 66 9.87 28.43 -37.88
N ALA A 67 10.83 27.74 -37.23
CA ALA A 67 12.10 28.36 -36.84
C ALA A 67 12.95 28.77 -38.05
N GLU A 68 13.00 27.93 -39.09
CA GLU A 68 13.74 28.23 -40.31
C GLU A 68 13.03 29.29 -41.16
N GLY A 69 11.70 29.27 -41.23
CA GLY A 69 10.90 30.30 -41.90
C GLY A 69 11.13 31.68 -41.28
N ALA A 70 11.18 31.77 -39.94
CA ALA A 70 11.54 33.00 -39.23
C ALA A 70 12.96 33.48 -39.58
N ARG A 71 13.96 32.59 -39.53
CA ARG A 71 15.35 32.94 -39.89
C ARG A 71 15.48 33.41 -41.35
N LEU A 72 14.77 32.76 -42.28
CA LEU A 72 14.74 33.17 -43.69
C LEU A 72 14.02 34.51 -43.88
N ALA A 73 12.94 34.75 -43.13
CA ALA A 73 12.23 36.02 -43.14
C ALA A 73 13.09 37.20 -42.64
N ASP A 74 13.97 36.97 -41.66
CA ASP A 74 14.93 37.97 -41.16
C ASP A 74 16.03 38.25 -42.20
N ILE A 75 16.57 37.20 -42.85
CA ILE A 75 17.53 37.38 -43.95
C ILE A 75 16.91 38.19 -45.09
N LEU A 76 15.64 37.91 -45.43
CA LEU A 76 14.93 38.67 -46.46
C LEU A 76 14.66 40.12 -46.03
N TYR A 77 14.46 40.40 -44.74
CA TYR A 77 14.29 41.76 -44.24
C TYR A 77 15.54 42.61 -44.53
N GLU A 78 16.73 42.09 -44.22
CA GLU A 78 18.01 42.76 -44.51
C GLU A 78 18.22 42.96 -46.02
N LEU A 79 17.91 41.95 -46.83
CA LEU A 79 18.01 42.05 -48.30
C LEU A 79 17.05 43.08 -48.90
N ILE A 80 15.85 43.22 -48.33
CA ILE A 80 14.87 44.25 -48.73
C ILE A 80 15.39 45.65 -48.31
N GLY A 81 15.97 45.77 -47.11
CA GLY A 81 16.54 47.01 -46.58
C GLY A 81 17.73 47.53 -47.41
N ALA A 82 18.53 46.63 -47.99
CA ALA A 82 19.68 46.98 -48.84
C ALA A 82 19.31 47.61 -50.20
N GLY A 83 18.02 47.61 -50.59
CA GLY A 83 17.50 48.43 -51.69
C GLY A 83 18.01 48.13 -53.12
N ARG A 84 18.66 46.97 -53.36
CA ARG A 84 19.39 46.70 -54.62
C ARG A 84 18.51 46.61 -55.88
N ARG A 85 17.28 46.08 -55.78
CA ARG A 85 16.31 45.97 -56.90
C ARG A 85 14.90 46.38 -56.44
N PRO A 86 14.56 47.69 -56.48
CA PRO A 86 13.29 48.23 -55.99
C PRO A 86 12.05 47.57 -56.61
N GLU A 87 12.13 47.13 -57.87
CA GLU A 87 11.07 46.46 -58.62
C GLU A 87 10.70 45.09 -58.05
N LEU A 88 11.62 44.41 -57.33
CA LEU A 88 11.36 43.11 -56.69
C LEU A 88 10.82 43.23 -55.27
N LYS A 89 10.84 44.45 -54.68
CA LYS A 89 10.46 44.70 -53.30
C LYS A 89 9.07 44.15 -52.92
N PRO A 90 8.00 44.32 -53.72
CA PRO A 90 6.69 43.78 -53.36
C PRO A 90 6.67 42.24 -53.27
N ALA A 91 7.39 41.56 -54.16
CA ALA A 91 7.48 40.10 -54.16
C ALA A 91 8.31 39.59 -52.97
N LEU A 92 9.44 40.22 -52.64
CA LEU A 92 10.26 39.86 -51.49
C LEU A 92 9.54 40.09 -50.15
N VAL A 93 8.74 41.17 -50.04
CA VAL A 93 7.89 41.41 -48.86
C VAL A 93 6.82 40.34 -48.73
N ALA A 94 6.17 39.94 -49.84
CA ALA A 94 5.20 38.85 -49.83
C ALA A 94 5.84 37.52 -49.45
N LEU A 95 7.01 37.20 -50.02
CA LEU A 95 7.79 36.00 -49.71
C LEU A 95 8.16 35.95 -48.22
N ARG A 96 8.68 37.05 -47.69
CA ARG A 96 8.99 37.19 -46.26
C ARG A 96 7.76 36.94 -45.38
N ARG A 97 6.60 37.50 -45.75
CA ARG A 97 5.35 37.30 -45.00
C ARG A 97 4.87 35.85 -45.05
N ASP A 98 5.04 35.17 -46.19
CA ASP A 98 4.64 33.78 -46.33
C ASP A 98 5.58 32.85 -45.54
N LEU A 99 6.90 33.09 -45.56
CA LEU A 99 7.90 32.38 -44.76
C LEU A 99 7.68 32.55 -43.26
N PHE A 100 7.51 33.80 -42.80
CA PHE A 100 7.25 34.10 -41.40
C PHE A 100 5.93 33.46 -40.92
N ALA A 101 4.94 33.35 -41.80
CA ALA A 101 3.66 32.72 -41.50
C ALA A 101 3.65 31.19 -41.71
N GLY A 102 4.77 30.57 -42.08
CA GLY A 102 4.84 29.13 -42.34
C GLY A 102 4.01 28.66 -43.54
N ARG A 103 3.68 29.55 -44.48
CA ARG A 103 2.82 29.24 -45.64
C ARG A 103 3.63 29.05 -46.91
N ARG A 104 3.19 28.13 -47.76
CA ARG A 104 3.77 27.93 -49.10
C ARG A 104 3.67 29.25 -49.88
N PRO A 105 4.79 29.84 -50.32
CA PRO A 105 4.77 31.00 -51.20
C PRO A 105 4.01 30.66 -52.48
N ARG A 106 3.21 31.60 -52.98
CA ARG A 106 2.49 31.43 -54.26
C ARG A 106 3.50 31.41 -55.41
N ASP A 107 3.20 30.69 -56.48
CA ASP A 107 4.07 30.59 -57.68
C ASP A 107 4.43 31.95 -58.28
N ARG A 108 3.52 32.93 -58.17
CA ARG A 108 3.75 34.32 -58.60
C ARG A 108 4.74 35.11 -57.73
N VAL A 109 5.08 34.60 -56.55
CA VAL A 109 5.98 35.22 -55.56
C VAL A 109 7.33 34.50 -55.53
N TRP A 110 7.34 33.17 -55.71
CA TRP A 110 8.54 32.35 -55.81
C TRP A 110 8.87 32.03 -57.27
N THR A 111 9.46 33.00 -57.98
CA THR A 111 9.75 32.91 -59.43
C THR A 111 11.25 32.68 -59.71
N PRO A 112 11.63 32.22 -60.93
CA PRO A 112 13.05 32.11 -61.31
C PRO A 112 13.85 33.41 -61.09
N VAL A 113 13.22 34.57 -61.36
CA VAL A 113 13.83 35.89 -61.16
C VAL A 113 14.15 36.18 -59.68
N ILE A 114 13.31 35.70 -58.75
CA ILE A 114 13.55 35.82 -57.31
C ILE A 114 14.62 34.83 -56.86
N ILE A 115 14.60 33.59 -57.38
CA ILE A 115 15.59 32.57 -57.08
C ILE A 115 17.00 33.02 -57.50
N GLU A 116 17.14 33.59 -58.69
CA GLU A 116 18.40 34.14 -59.21
C GLU A 116 18.88 35.38 -58.43
N PHE A 117 17.95 36.18 -57.89
CA PHE A 117 18.28 37.35 -57.08
C PHE A 117 18.82 36.98 -55.69
N LEU A 118 18.37 35.87 -55.11
CA LEU A 118 18.80 35.45 -53.78
C LEU A 118 20.24 34.92 -53.78
N PRO A 119 21.03 35.19 -52.71
CA PRO A 119 22.32 34.52 -52.55
C PRO A 119 22.15 32.99 -52.59
N ARG A 120 23.04 32.27 -53.29
CA ARG A 120 22.96 30.81 -53.44
C ARG A 120 22.72 30.04 -52.12
N PRO A 121 23.37 30.39 -50.98
CA PRO A 121 23.09 29.73 -49.70
C PRO A 121 21.65 29.94 -49.21
N VAL A 122 21.05 31.10 -49.48
CA VAL A 122 19.67 31.43 -49.10
C VAL A 122 18.68 30.69 -49.99
N ALA A 123 18.92 30.63 -51.30
CA ALA A 123 18.11 29.84 -52.23
C ALA A 123 18.12 28.34 -51.88
N GLY A 124 19.28 27.77 -51.52
CA GLY A 124 19.37 26.37 -51.10
C GLY A 124 18.66 26.08 -49.77
N ARG A 125 18.66 27.03 -48.82
CA ARG A 125 17.87 26.91 -47.58
C ARG A 125 16.37 27.01 -47.84
N MET A 126 15.97 27.90 -48.75
CA MET A 126 14.58 28.02 -49.21
C MET A 126 14.05 26.72 -49.83
N SER A 127 14.83 26.06 -50.70
CA SER A 127 14.45 24.78 -51.29
C SER A 127 14.24 23.70 -50.22
N ARG A 128 15.17 23.55 -49.27
CA ARG A 128 15.00 22.61 -48.15
C ARG A 128 13.79 22.93 -47.28
N TRP A 129 13.55 24.22 -47.02
CA TRP A 129 12.36 24.64 -46.27
C TRP A 129 11.05 24.28 -46.98
N LEU A 130 11.00 24.39 -48.32
CA LEU A 130 9.84 23.94 -49.10
C LEU A 130 9.68 22.41 -49.08
N GLU A 131 10.78 21.65 -49.15
CA GLU A 131 10.76 20.18 -49.00
C GLU A 131 10.22 19.76 -47.61
N ASP A 132 10.69 20.42 -46.55
CA ASP A 132 10.21 20.18 -45.18
C ASP A 132 8.74 20.58 -45.01
N LEU A 133 8.28 21.66 -45.66
CA LEU A 133 6.88 22.07 -45.66
C LEU A 133 5.97 21.09 -46.41
N ASP A 134 6.42 20.58 -47.56
CA ASP A 134 5.69 19.59 -48.34
C ASP A 134 5.61 18.26 -47.56
N ARG A 135 6.69 17.86 -46.89
CA ARG A 135 6.72 16.70 -45.97
C ARG A 135 5.79 16.88 -44.77
N LEU A 136 5.79 18.05 -44.14
CA LEU A 136 4.88 18.39 -43.04
C LEU A 136 3.42 18.31 -43.47
N THR A 137 3.09 18.85 -44.65
CA THR A 137 1.73 18.84 -45.21
C THR A 137 1.28 17.41 -45.50
N GLY A 138 2.14 16.60 -46.12
CA GLY A 138 1.88 15.18 -46.39
C GLY A 138 1.65 14.38 -45.10
N ALA A 139 2.52 14.54 -44.11
CA ALA A 139 2.42 13.85 -42.82
C ALA A 139 1.12 14.19 -42.07
N ARG A 140 0.68 15.46 -42.12
CA ARG A 140 -0.61 15.87 -41.54
C ARG A 140 -1.80 15.23 -42.25
N ALA A 141 -1.74 15.11 -43.58
CA ALA A 141 -2.81 14.50 -44.37
C ALA A 141 -2.94 12.98 -44.15
N GLU A 142 -1.83 12.28 -43.88
CA GLU A 142 -1.83 10.82 -43.65
C GLU A 142 -2.40 10.41 -42.28
N MET A 143 -2.31 11.29 -41.28
CA MET A 143 -2.55 11.00 -39.87
C MET A 143 -3.83 10.22 -39.58
N SER A 144 -4.97 10.70 -40.09
CA SER A 144 -6.29 10.12 -39.83
C SER A 144 -6.41 8.71 -40.43
N GLY A 145 -5.96 8.53 -41.67
CA GLY A 145 -5.97 7.24 -42.34
C GLY A 145 -5.02 6.22 -41.71
N LEU A 146 -3.87 6.65 -41.18
CA LEU A 146 -2.96 5.78 -40.44
C LEU A 146 -3.55 5.35 -39.09
N LEU A 147 -4.18 6.28 -38.36
CA LEU A 147 -4.84 5.98 -37.08
C LEU A 147 -5.94 4.93 -37.25
N ASP A 148 -6.78 5.03 -38.30
CA ASP A 148 -7.85 4.07 -38.56
C ASP A 148 -7.31 2.66 -38.87
N ARG A 149 -6.23 2.58 -39.66
CA ARG A 149 -5.55 1.31 -39.95
C ARG A 149 -4.97 0.68 -38.68
N GLU A 150 -4.24 1.46 -37.88
CA GLU A 150 -3.73 0.96 -36.61
C GLU A 150 -4.84 0.59 -35.64
N LEU A 151 -5.98 1.30 -35.63
CA LEU A 151 -7.10 0.98 -34.76
C LEU A 151 -7.67 -0.41 -35.05
N ALA A 152 -7.82 -0.77 -36.33
CA ALA A 152 -8.25 -2.10 -36.73
C ALA A 152 -7.25 -3.17 -36.28
N GLU A 153 -5.96 -2.97 -36.53
CA GLU A 153 -4.89 -3.89 -36.12
C GLU A 153 -4.83 -4.05 -34.59
N LYS A 154 -4.84 -2.95 -33.84
CA LYS A 154 -4.76 -2.97 -32.37
C LYS A 154 -6.03 -3.52 -31.73
N THR A 155 -7.17 -3.47 -32.40
CA THR A 155 -8.39 -4.17 -31.98
C THR A 155 -8.19 -5.69 -32.04
N ALA A 156 -7.54 -6.21 -33.08
CA ALA A 156 -7.18 -7.63 -33.17
C ALA A 156 -6.12 -8.03 -32.11
N VAL A 157 -5.11 -7.18 -31.87
CA VAL A 157 -4.12 -7.39 -30.80
C VAL A 157 -4.78 -7.41 -29.42
N LEU A 158 -5.73 -6.52 -29.15
CA LEU A 158 -6.50 -6.52 -27.90
C LEU A 158 -7.31 -7.81 -27.77
N ARG A 159 -7.93 -8.27 -28.86
CA ARG A 159 -8.67 -9.54 -28.89
C ARG A 159 -7.77 -10.71 -28.47
N ASP A 160 -6.58 -10.81 -29.04
CA ASP A 160 -5.58 -11.83 -28.67
C ASP A 160 -5.18 -11.73 -27.20
N ALA A 161 -4.80 -10.54 -26.73
CA ALA A 161 -4.37 -10.34 -25.34
C ALA A 161 -5.47 -10.71 -24.32
N THR A 162 -6.74 -10.54 -24.70
CA THR A 162 -7.88 -10.91 -23.84
C THR A 162 -8.21 -12.40 -23.83
N ARG A 163 -7.55 -13.23 -24.66
CA ARG A 163 -7.69 -14.70 -24.63
C ARG A 163 -6.96 -15.35 -23.45
N LEU A 164 -5.97 -14.64 -22.87
CA LEU A 164 -5.18 -15.12 -21.74
C LEU A 164 -6.08 -15.55 -20.59
N PHE A 165 -5.76 -16.70 -20.00
CA PHE A 165 -6.53 -17.29 -18.90
C PHE A 165 -6.60 -16.34 -17.71
N GLU A 166 -5.46 -15.76 -17.33
CA GLU A 166 -5.32 -14.84 -16.21
C GLU A 166 -6.19 -13.60 -16.40
N PHE A 167 -6.32 -13.12 -17.64
CA PHE A 167 -7.19 -12.00 -17.94
C PHE A 167 -8.67 -12.38 -17.80
N ARG A 168 -9.09 -13.49 -18.42
CA ARG A 168 -10.49 -13.94 -18.44
C ARG A 168 -11.00 -14.26 -17.04
N GLN A 169 -10.22 -14.94 -16.21
CA GLN A 169 -10.63 -15.24 -14.83
C GLN A 169 -10.73 -13.99 -13.96
N GLY A 170 -9.74 -13.08 -14.07
CA GLY A 170 -9.74 -11.84 -13.29
C GLY A 170 -10.88 -10.92 -13.70
N LEU A 171 -11.24 -10.91 -14.99
CA LEU A 171 -12.39 -10.18 -15.51
C LEU A 171 -13.72 -10.78 -15.05
N ALA A 172 -13.84 -12.11 -15.02
CA ALA A 172 -15.03 -12.79 -14.53
C ALA A 172 -15.36 -12.38 -13.08
N GLN A 173 -14.36 -12.26 -12.21
CA GLN A 173 -14.57 -11.70 -10.85
C GLN A 173 -14.89 -10.21 -10.87
N SER A 174 -14.21 -9.44 -11.71
CA SER A 174 -14.31 -7.98 -11.70
C SER A 174 -15.65 -7.48 -12.23
N SER A 175 -16.20 -8.15 -13.25
CA SER A 175 -17.39 -7.72 -13.96
C SER A 175 -17.98 -8.84 -14.81
N SER A 176 -18.94 -9.59 -14.27
CA SER A 176 -19.64 -10.67 -14.99
C SER A 176 -20.29 -10.24 -16.31
N ASP A 177 -20.89 -9.05 -16.40
CA ASP A 177 -21.44 -8.50 -17.66
C ASP A 177 -20.36 -8.32 -18.73
N LEU A 178 -19.26 -7.63 -18.41
CA LEU A 178 -18.14 -7.44 -19.33
C LEU A 178 -17.47 -8.77 -19.73
N SER A 179 -17.41 -9.72 -18.80
CA SER A 179 -16.94 -11.08 -19.09
C SER A 179 -17.82 -11.76 -20.14
N ARG A 180 -19.15 -11.72 -19.99
CA ARG A 180 -20.08 -12.30 -20.99
C ARG A 180 -19.94 -11.62 -22.37
N ARG A 181 -19.77 -10.30 -22.40
CA ARG A 181 -19.52 -9.56 -23.65
C ARG A 181 -18.19 -9.94 -24.30
N LEU A 182 -17.15 -10.19 -23.50
CA LEU A 182 -15.86 -10.67 -24.00
C LEU A 182 -16.01 -12.05 -24.64
N GLU A 183 -16.70 -13.00 -23.98
CA GLU A 183 -16.91 -14.34 -24.53
C GLU A 183 -17.66 -14.28 -25.87
N ALA A 184 -18.76 -13.52 -25.94
CA ALA A 184 -19.49 -13.31 -27.18
C ALA A 184 -18.61 -12.70 -28.29
N TRP A 185 -17.67 -11.82 -27.94
CA TRP A 185 -16.71 -11.27 -28.90
C TRP A 185 -15.67 -12.31 -29.33
N LEU A 186 -15.17 -13.15 -28.42
CA LEU A 186 -14.21 -14.20 -28.75
C LEU A 186 -14.83 -15.26 -29.67
N ASP A 187 -16.11 -15.57 -29.50
CA ASP A 187 -16.86 -16.55 -30.30
C ASP A 187 -17.34 -16.02 -31.66
N ALA A 188 -17.45 -14.70 -31.83
CA ALA A 188 -17.87 -14.09 -33.09
C ALA A 188 -16.82 -14.29 -34.21
N PRO A 189 -17.20 -14.29 -35.51
CA PRO A 189 -16.23 -14.34 -36.61
C PRO A 189 -15.23 -13.16 -36.59
N GLY A 190 -14.11 -13.31 -37.28
CA GLY A 190 -12.88 -12.48 -37.14
C GLY A 190 -13.09 -10.96 -37.14
N ASP A 191 -14.04 -10.47 -37.92
CA ASP A 191 -14.20 -9.03 -38.21
C ASP A 191 -15.23 -8.32 -37.34
N ALA A 192 -16.00 -9.04 -36.52
CA ALA A 192 -17.02 -8.44 -35.66
C ALA A 192 -16.38 -7.78 -34.41
N ALA A 193 -16.23 -6.46 -34.43
CA ALA A 193 -15.79 -5.70 -33.26
C ALA A 193 -16.97 -5.40 -32.31
N PRO A 194 -16.79 -5.51 -30.98
CA PRO A 194 -17.81 -5.14 -30.03
C PRO A 194 -17.96 -3.61 -29.98
N ALA A 195 -19.01 -3.14 -29.32
CA ALA A 195 -19.21 -1.71 -29.11
C ALA A 195 -17.94 -1.03 -28.55
N ARG A 196 -17.62 0.17 -29.02
CA ARG A 196 -16.43 0.94 -28.61
C ARG A 196 -16.22 0.97 -27.10
N GLN A 197 -17.29 1.19 -26.33
CA GLN A 197 -17.21 1.21 -24.87
C GLN A 197 -16.71 -0.10 -24.26
N THR A 198 -17.04 -1.25 -24.87
CA THR A 198 -16.53 -2.56 -24.47
C THR A 198 -15.02 -2.64 -24.69
N LEU A 199 -14.51 -2.22 -25.86
CA LEU A 199 -13.07 -2.18 -26.15
C LEU A 199 -12.30 -1.32 -25.14
N LEU A 200 -12.78 -0.10 -24.88
CA LEU A 200 -12.15 0.81 -23.91
C LEU A 200 -12.07 0.18 -22.51
N ARG A 201 -13.15 -0.45 -22.06
CA ARG A 201 -13.19 -1.12 -20.74
C ARG A 201 -12.25 -2.34 -20.71
N LEU A 202 -12.18 -3.14 -21.77
CA LEU A 202 -11.28 -4.30 -21.85
C LEU A 202 -9.81 -3.85 -21.82
N ALA A 203 -9.44 -2.83 -22.59
CA ALA A 203 -8.10 -2.25 -22.58
C ALA A 203 -7.73 -1.70 -21.18
N LYS A 204 -8.66 -1.01 -20.51
CA LYS A 204 -8.48 -0.53 -19.13
C LYS A 204 -8.22 -1.67 -18.14
N TYR A 205 -8.98 -2.77 -18.24
CA TYR A 205 -8.77 -3.94 -17.39
C TYR A 205 -7.45 -4.64 -17.71
N LEU A 206 -7.04 -4.71 -18.99
CA LEU A 206 -5.78 -5.30 -19.39
C LEU A 206 -4.61 -4.49 -18.84
N ALA A 207 -4.66 -3.17 -18.96
CA ALA A 207 -3.69 -2.25 -18.35
C ALA A 207 -3.65 -2.41 -16.82
N ARG A 208 -4.80 -2.58 -16.15
CA ARG A 208 -4.83 -2.89 -14.72
C ARG A 208 -4.13 -4.21 -14.40
N ALA A 209 -4.35 -5.25 -15.19
CA ALA A 209 -3.82 -6.59 -14.96
C ALA A 209 -2.30 -6.72 -15.25
N ALA A 210 -1.76 -5.84 -16.09
CA ALA A 210 -0.34 -5.83 -16.44
C ALA A 210 0.46 -4.78 -15.63
N MET A 211 -0.13 -3.61 -15.35
CA MET A 211 0.59 -2.46 -14.80
C MET A 211 0.32 -2.21 -13.31
N LYS A 212 -0.48 -3.04 -12.64
CA LYS A 212 -0.77 -2.90 -11.21
C LYS A 212 -0.53 -4.21 -10.45
N THR A 213 0.12 -4.09 -9.30
CA THR A 213 0.47 -5.19 -8.37
C THR A 213 -0.45 -5.22 -7.14
N SER A 214 -1.63 -4.61 -7.23
CA SER A 214 -2.61 -4.68 -6.14
C SER A 214 -3.27 -6.07 -6.15
N PRO A 215 -3.21 -6.85 -5.04
CA PRO A 215 -3.78 -8.20 -4.99
C PRO A 215 -5.25 -8.21 -5.41
N TYR A 216 -5.54 -8.95 -6.46
CA TYR A 216 -6.90 -9.13 -6.96
C TYR A 216 -6.97 -10.32 -7.91
N VAL A 217 -7.39 -11.48 -7.41
CA VAL A 217 -7.64 -12.69 -8.23
C VAL A 217 -6.41 -13.00 -9.09
N THR A 218 -6.57 -13.36 -10.36
CA THR A 218 -5.49 -13.63 -11.31
C THR A 218 -4.83 -12.37 -11.87
N PHE A 219 -5.32 -11.15 -11.60
CA PHE A 219 -4.64 -9.94 -12.06
C PHE A 219 -3.34 -9.67 -11.31
N THR A 220 -3.17 -10.26 -10.12
CA THR A 220 -1.90 -10.21 -9.39
C THR A 220 -1.79 -11.46 -8.52
N ALA A 221 -0.71 -12.21 -8.69
CA ALA A 221 -0.39 -13.35 -7.84
C ALA A 221 0.66 -12.95 -6.79
N SER A 222 0.58 -13.52 -5.59
CA SER A 222 1.52 -13.23 -4.49
C SER A 222 2.35 -14.45 -4.12
N GLY A 223 3.65 -14.30 -3.90
CA GLY A 223 4.52 -15.38 -3.44
C GLY A 223 5.60 -14.86 -2.50
N LEU A 224 6.57 -15.72 -2.20
CA LEU A 224 7.71 -15.36 -1.37
C LEU A 224 8.98 -15.31 -2.22
N GLY A 225 9.84 -14.36 -1.89
CA GLY A 225 11.23 -14.32 -2.34
C GLY A 225 12.17 -14.65 -1.20
N GLY A 226 13.41 -14.99 -1.57
CA GLY A 226 14.44 -15.39 -0.62
C GLY A 226 15.80 -14.76 -0.90
N TRP A 227 16.74 -15.03 0.00
CA TRP A 227 18.11 -14.55 -0.09
C TRP A 227 19.07 -15.64 -0.58
N SER A 228 20.11 -15.22 -1.30
CA SER A 228 21.24 -16.07 -1.72
C SER A 228 22.58 -15.44 -1.32
N ALA A 229 23.61 -16.28 -1.27
CA ALA A 229 24.98 -15.83 -1.06
C ALA A 229 25.60 -15.29 -2.38
N GLY A 230 26.60 -14.42 -2.26
CA GLY A 230 27.33 -13.83 -3.40
C GLY A 230 26.95 -12.37 -3.69
N ASP A 231 27.46 -11.86 -4.81
CA ASP A 231 27.35 -10.49 -5.31
C ASP A 231 26.72 -10.40 -6.71
N GLY A 232 26.16 -11.51 -7.21
CA GLY A 232 25.56 -11.60 -8.53
C GLY A 232 24.24 -10.82 -8.71
N SER A 233 23.59 -11.05 -9.85
CA SER A 233 22.23 -10.54 -10.11
C SER A 233 21.17 -11.39 -9.41
N ALA A 234 19.97 -10.82 -9.24
CA ALA A 234 18.82 -11.60 -8.82
C ALA A 234 18.53 -12.72 -9.81
N VAL A 235 18.05 -13.86 -9.30
CA VAL A 235 17.56 -14.98 -10.11
C VAL A 235 16.05 -15.04 -9.94
N PHE A 236 15.33 -14.84 -11.05
CA PHE A 236 13.88 -14.92 -11.11
C PHE A 236 13.47 -16.34 -11.52
N ALA A 237 12.32 -16.80 -11.04
CA ALA A 237 11.78 -18.08 -11.48
C ALA A 237 11.47 -18.05 -12.99
N ASP A 238 11.85 -19.11 -13.70
CA ASP A 238 11.53 -19.27 -15.13
C ASP A 238 10.04 -19.59 -15.34
N ASP A 239 9.44 -20.29 -14.37
CA ASP A 239 8.01 -20.56 -14.30
C ASP A 239 7.33 -19.76 -13.19
N LEU A 240 6.04 -19.50 -13.38
CA LEU A 240 5.18 -18.86 -12.38
C LEU A 240 4.04 -19.82 -12.01
N PRO A 241 4.32 -20.87 -11.20
CA PRO A 241 3.32 -21.86 -10.82
C PRO A 241 2.26 -21.20 -9.94
N SER A 242 1.16 -20.78 -10.57
CA SER A 242 0.10 -20.02 -9.94
C SER A 242 -0.97 -20.96 -9.38
N LEU A 243 -1.16 -20.93 -8.06
CA LEU A 243 -2.16 -21.71 -7.34
C LEU A 243 -3.32 -20.80 -6.93
N GLY A 244 -4.54 -21.25 -7.23
CA GLY A 244 -5.75 -20.57 -6.76
C GLY A 244 -6.11 -21.03 -5.34
N VAL A 245 -6.44 -20.08 -4.48
CA VAL A 245 -6.91 -20.30 -3.11
C VAL A 245 -8.32 -19.74 -2.98
N ALA A 246 -9.23 -20.56 -2.46
CA ALA A 246 -10.59 -20.15 -2.12
C ALA A 246 -10.75 -20.12 -0.59
N GLU A 247 -11.38 -19.07 -0.07
CA GLU A 247 -11.71 -18.97 1.36
C GLU A 247 -13.15 -18.49 1.52
N ALA A 248 -13.90 -19.11 2.43
CA ALA A 248 -15.21 -18.60 2.81
C ALA A 248 -15.09 -17.18 3.40
N ASP A 249 -16.05 -16.32 3.05
CA ASP A 249 -16.08 -14.95 3.57
C ASP A 249 -16.32 -14.93 5.08
N ARG A 250 -15.45 -14.20 5.81
CA ARG A 250 -15.50 -14.13 7.27
C ARG A 250 -16.73 -13.42 7.80
N VAL A 251 -17.24 -12.39 7.12
CA VAL A 251 -18.49 -11.73 7.50
C VAL A 251 -19.62 -12.76 7.50
N LEU A 252 -19.67 -13.61 6.48
CA LEU A 252 -20.65 -14.68 6.37
C LEU A 252 -20.50 -15.72 7.50
N VAL A 253 -19.30 -16.23 7.74
CA VAL A 253 -19.06 -17.25 8.79
C VAL A 253 -19.47 -16.71 10.16
N HIS A 254 -19.10 -15.47 10.49
CA HIS A 254 -19.50 -14.82 11.74
C HIS A 254 -21.02 -14.57 11.82
N ALA A 255 -21.67 -14.19 10.71
CA ALA A 255 -23.11 -13.97 10.66
C ALA A 255 -23.91 -15.26 10.91
N PHE A 256 -23.51 -16.37 10.27
CA PHE A 256 -24.12 -17.68 10.51
C PHE A 256 -23.90 -18.14 11.96
N TRP A 257 -22.67 -17.99 12.48
CA TRP A 257 -22.40 -18.29 13.89
C TRP A 257 -23.32 -17.50 14.84
N GLN A 258 -23.34 -16.17 14.71
CA GLN A 258 -24.12 -15.29 15.60
C GLN A 258 -25.62 -15.61 15.55
N TRP A 259 -26.14 -15.88 14.36
CA TRP A 259 -27.53 -16.25 14.19
C TRP A 259 -27.84 -17.61 14.82
N SER A 260 -27.04 -18.64 14.56
CA SER A 260 -27.23 -19.97 15.13
C SER A 260 -27.05 -20.00 16.64
N ALA A 261 -26.09 -19.24 17.18
CA ALA A 261 -25.86 -19.11 18.62
C ALA A 261 -27.04 -18.49 19.38
N GLY A 262 -27.91 -17.74 18.68
CA GLY A 262 -29.13 -17.16 19.25
C GLY A 262 -30.37 -18.07 19.20
N GLN A 263 -30.33 -19.20 18.50
CA GLN A 263 -31.51 -20.04 18.31
C GLN A 263 -31.87 -20.86 19.57
N PRO A 264 -33.17 -21.03 19.88
CA PRO A 264 -33.62 -21.98 20.88
C PRO A 264 -33.05 -23.39 20.61
N GLY A 265 -32.56 -24.07 21.65
CA GLY A 265 -31.92 -25.39 21.53
C GLY A 265 -30.40 -25.33 21.28
N LEU A 266 -29.90 -24.36 20.51
CA LEU A 266 -28.46 -24.22 20.25
C LEU A 266 -27.76 -23.30 21.24
N ARG A 267 -28.45 -22.26 21.73
CA ARG A 267 -27.88 -21.24 22.63
C ARG A 267 -27.22 -21.79 23.89
N ASP A 268 -27.69 -22.92 24.41
CA ASP A 268 -27.18 -23.52 25.65
C ASP A 268 -25.88 -24.31 25.44
N SER A 269 -25.55 -24.63 24.18
CA SER A 269 -24.27 -25.25 23.79
C SER A 269 -23.15 -24.23 23.53
N VAL A 270 -23.47 -22.93 23.55
CA VAL A 270 -22.49 -21.85 23.30
C VAL A 270 -21.55 -21.72 24.48
N VAL A 271 -20.24 -21.75 24.21
CA VAL A 271 -19.20 -21.52 25.23
C VAL A 271 -19.22 -20.06 25.66
N LEU A 272 -19.17 -19.83 26.97
CA LEU A 272 -19.10 -18.50 27.56
C LEU A 272 -17.69 -18.16 28.03
N ARG A 273 -17.38 -16.87 28.02
CA ARG A 273 -16.14 -16.31 28.53
C ARG A 273 -16.44 -15.00 29.24
N VAL A 274 -15.74 -14.70 30.35
CA VAL A 274 -15.79 -13.34 30.92
C VAL A 274 -14.97 -12.40 30.04
N ASN A 275 -15.52 -11.24 29.72
CA ASN A 275 -14.85 -10.21 28.94
C ASN A 275 -13.44 -9.92 29.50
N PRO A 276 -12.38 -9.99 28.67
CA PRO A 276 -11.00 -9.85 29.17
C PRO A 276 -10.71 -8.48 29.75
N THR A 277 -11.50 -7.45 29.43
CA THR A 277 -11.36 -6.09 29.98
C THR A 277 -12.10 -5.88 31.31
N ALA A 278 -12.86 -6.88 31.78
CA ALA A 278 -13.64 -6.77 32.99
C ALA A 278 -12.76 -6.61 34.23
N VAL A 279 -12.83 -5.44 34.86
CA VAL A 279 -12.09 -5.09 36.08
C VAL A 279 -13.04 -4.55 37.15
N GLU A 280 -12.83 -4.96 38.39
CA GLU A 280 -13.58 -4.42 39.53
C GLU A 280 -12.87 -3.16 40.08
N GLU A 281 -13.58 -2.04 40.14
CA GLU A 281 -13.11 -0.76 40.66
C GLU A 281 -14.31 -0.03 41.31
N ASP A 282 -14.13 0.52 42.51
CA ASP A 282 -15.15 1.27 43.26
C ASP A 282 -16.50 0.52 43.42
N GLY A 283 -16.44 -0.79 43.68
CA GLY A 283 -17.63 -1.63 43.87
C GLY A 283 -18.43 -1.89 42.59
N ARG A 284 -17.86 -1.61 41.41
CA ARG A 284 -18.45 -1.89 40.09
C ARG A 284 -17.49 -2.68 39.22
N VAL A 285 -18.03 -3.52 38.34
CA VAL A 285 -17.26 -4.17 37.27
C VAL A 285 -17.36 -3.31 36.01
N TRP A 286 -16.23 -2.77 35.57
CA TRP A 286 -16.08 -1.98 34.35
C TRP A 286 -15.55 -2.83 33.21
N PHE A 287 -16.06 -2.63 31.99
CA PHE A 287 -15.67 -3.41 30.81
C PHE A 287 -16.04 -2.69 29.52
N LEU A 288 -15.42 -3.10 28.41
CA LEU A 288 -15.81 -2.68 27.07
C LEU A 288 -17.00 -3.50 26.56
N GLY A 289 -18.08 -2.83 26.16
CA GLY A 289 -19.28 -3.45 25.60
C GLY A 289 -19.13 -3.86 24.13
N HIS A 290 -20.26 -4.15 23.50
CA HIS A 290 -20.29 -4.66 22.13
C HIS A 290 -19.86 -3.67 21.04
N ARG A 291 -19.12 -4.19 20.05
CA ARG A 291 -18.84 -3.55 18.76
C ARG A 291 -20.16 -3.32 17.98
N PRO A 292 -20.25 -2.32 17.07
CA PRO A 292 -19.19 -1.42 16.61
C PRO A 292 -18.94 -0.20 17.51
N ALA A 293 -19.86 0.13 18.41
CA ALA A 293 -19.75 1.31 19.27
C ALA A 293 -18.78 1.12 20.44
N GLU A 294 -18.65 -0.12 20.94
CA GLU A 294 -17.75 -0.50 22.04
C GLU A 294 -17.85 0.44 23.26
N PRO A 295 -19.07 0.64 23.82
CA PRO A 295 -19.27 1.57 24.93
C PRO A 295 -18.55 1.10 26.20
N ILE A 296 -18.16 2.03 27.06
CA ILE A 296 -17.61 1.71 28.38
C ILE A 296 -18.78 1.50 29.33
N ASN A 297 -19.00 0.25 29.74
CA ASN A 297 -20.12 -0.15 30.58
C ASN A 297 -19.67 -0.45 32.01
N SER A 298 -20.61 -0.37 32.96
CA SER A 298 -20.38 -0.89 34.32
C SER A 298 -21.63 -1.46 34.98
N VAL A 299 -21.42 -2.45 35.83
CA VAL A 299 -22.47 -3.07 36.66
C VAL A 299 -22.01 -3.15 38.12
N PRO A 300 -22.91 -3.07 39.12
CA PRO A 300 -22.55 -3.26 40.52
C PRO A 300 -21.92 -4.64 40.77
N ALA A 301 -20.81 -4.68 41.52
CA ALA A 301 -20.08 -5.92 41.85
C ALA A 301 -20.75 -6.65 43.03
N SER A 302 -21.95 -7.19 42.82
CA SER A 302 -22.63 -7.99 43.84
C SER A 302 -21.92 -9.33 44.08
N ALA A 303 -22.05 -9.90 45.28
CA ALA A 303 -21.47 -11.22 45.59
C ALA A 303 -21.96 -12.31 44.61
N PHE A 304 -23.21 -12.22 44.19
CA PHE A 304 -23.79 -13.12 43.20
C PHE A 304 -23.14 -12.95 41.82
N LEU A 305 -22.95 -11.71 41.34
CA LEU A 305 -22.25 -11.48 40.08
C LEU A 305 -20.81 -12.03 40.13
N ARG A 306 -20.08 -11.82 41.23
CA ARG A 306 -18.73 -12.38 41.40
C ARG A 306 -18.74 -13.90 41.27
N ALA A 307 -19.66 -14.58 41.94
CA ALA A 307 -19.82 -16.04 41.83
C ALA A 307 -20.11 -16.50 40.40
N VAL A 308 -20.94 -15.77 39.64
CA VAL A 308 -21.21 -16.06 38.22
C VAL A 308 -19.95 -15.91 37.36
N LEU A 309 -19.21 -14.82 37.53
CA LEU A 309 -17.98 -14.57 36.77
C LEU A 309 -16.88 -15.58 37.11
N ASP A 310 -16.72 -15.92 38.39
CA ASP A 310 -15.74 -16.91 38.85
C ASP A 310 -16.08 -18.31 38.32
N LEU A 311 -17.37 -18.66 38.28
CA LEU A 311 -17.82 -19.91 37.68
C LEU A 311 -17.40 -20.00 36.20
N ILE A 312 -17.62 -18.93 35.42
CA ILE A 312 -17.24 -18.89 34.01
C ILE A 312 -15.70 -18.95 33.83
N ARG A 313 -14.93 -18.32 34.71
CA ARG A 313 -13.45 -18.32 34.65
C ARG A 313 -12.84 -19.66 35.06
N SER A 314 -13.43 -20.34 36.04
CA SER A 314 -12.84 -21.52 36.68
C SER A 314 -12.71 -22.74 35.78
N VAL A 315 -13.61 -22.89 34.79
CA VAL A 315 -13.64 -24.04 33.90
C VAL A 315 -13.64 -23.53 32.45
N PRO A 316 -12.49 -23.57 31.76
CA PRO A 316 -12.42 -23.26 30.33
C PRO A 316 -13.41 -24.12 29.53
N GLY A 317 -14.07 -23.52 28.55
CA GLY A 317 -15.06 -24.23 27.71
C GLY A 317 -16.45 -24.38 28.35
N THR A 318 -16.71 -23.74 29.50
CA THR A 318 -18.05 -23.77 30.13
C THR A 318 -19.12 -23.21 29.19
N THR A 319 -20.17 -23.99 28.95
CA THR A 319 -21.30 -23.58 28.09
C THR A 319 -22.34 -22.78 28.86
N ARG A 320 -23.16 -22.00 28.13
CA ARG A 320 -24.30 -21.27 28.69
C ARG A 320 -25.24 -22.18 29.50
N GLY A 321 -25.54 -23.37 28.98
CA GLY A 321 -26.38 -24.36 29.67
C GLY A 321 -25.74 -24.88 30.96
N ALA A 322 -24.42 -25.10 30.96
CA ALA A 322 -23.69 -25.53 32.16
C ALA A 322 -23.67 -24.45 33.26
N VAL A 323 -23.53 -23.17 32.88
CA VAL A 323 -23.66 -22.05 33.84
C VAL A 323 -25.08 -21.99 34.38
N ALA A 324 -26.08 -22.03 33.51
CA ALA A 324 -27.49 -21.98 33.90
C ALA A 324 -27.83 -23.11 34.88
N GLY A 325 -27.48 -24.36 34.55
CA GLY A 325 -27.75 -25.54 35.39
C GLY A 325 -27.10 -25.49 36.78
N LYS A 326 -25.92 -24.85 36.90
CA LYS A 326 -25.28 -24.65 38.22
C LYS A 326 -25.95 -23.52 39.00
N LEU A 327 -26.31 -22.42 38.36
CA LEU A 327 -26.96 -21.27 39.01
C LEU A 327 -28.42 -21.55 39.42
N THR A 328 -29.11 -22.45 38.73
CA THR A 328 -30.48 -22.86 39.08
C THR A 328 -30.58 -23.62 40.40
N SER A 329 -29.45 -24.05 40.97
CA SER A 329 -29.39 -24.55 42.35
C SER A 329 -29.46 -23.43 43.39
N LEU A 330 -29.32 -22.16 42.97
CA LEU A 330 -29.24 -20.98 43.82
C LEU A 330 -30.40 -19.98 43.60
N ASP A 331 -31.07 -20.01 42.44
CA ASP A 331 -32.20 -19.13 42.08
C ASP A 331 -33.09 -19.79 40.99
N ASP A 332 -34.19 -19.14 40.61
CA ASP A 332 -35.14 -19.61 39.59
C ASP A 332 -34.57 -19.63 38.16
N VAL A 333 -34.94 -20.65 37.38
CA VAL A 333 -34.49 -20.89 35.99
C VAL A 333 -34.72 -19.71 35.06
N GLU A 334 -35.88 -19.07 35.15
CA GLU A 334 -36.24 -17.95 34.27
C GLU A 334 -35.37 -16.73 34.58
N ARG A 335 -35.14 -16.47 35.88
CA ARG A 335 -34.28 -15.37 36.33
C ARG A 335 -32.82 -15.58 35.96
N VAL A 336 -32.29 -16.79 36.13
CA VAL A 336 -30.92 -17.14 35.71
C VAL A 336 -30.77 -16.99 34.20
N GLY A 337 -31.76 -17.46 33.43
CA GLY A 337 -31.80 -17.31 31.98
C GLY A 337 -31.74 -15.84 31.56
N HIS A 338 -32.62 -15.01 32.13
CA HIS A 338 -32.68 -13.58 31.85
C HIS A 338 -31.39 -12.85 32.26
N LEU A 339 -30.81 -13.17 33.41
CA LEU A 339 -29.55 -12.59 33.86
C LEU A 339 -28.43 -12.86 32.85
N LEU A 340 -28.26 -14.12 32.43
CA LEU A 340 -27.23 -14.47 31.44
C LEU A 340 -27.45 -13.72 30.13
N ASP A 341 -28.70 -13.57 29.68
CA ASP A 341 -29.01 -12.81 28.48
C ASP A 341 -28.68 -11.31 28.64
N VAL A 342 -28.88 -10.72 29.82
CA VAL A 342 -28.48 -9.33 30.13
C VAL A 342 -26.96 -9.18 30.17
N LEU A 343 -26.25 -10.12 30.81
CA LEU A 343 -24.78 -10.11 30.88
C LEU A 343 -24.17 -10.28 29.48
N ILE A 344 -24.74 -11.17 28.67
CA ILE A 344 -24.37 -11.38 27.27
C ILE A 344 -24.72 -10.17 26.41
N ALA A 345 -25.90 -9.55 26.56
CA ALA A 345 -26.25 -8.37 25.76
C ALA A 345 -25.36 -7.17 26.11
N SER A 346 -25.01 -7.02 27.40
CA SER A 346 -24.14 -5.92 27.86
C SER A 346 -22.71 -6.03 27.34
N GLY A 347 -22.20 -7.26 27.14
CA GLY A 347 -20.82 -7.54 26.77
C GLY A 347 -19.91 -7.91 27.94
N LEU A 348 -20.43 -8.02 29.17
CA LEU A 348 -19.63 -8.50 30.31
C LEU A 348 -19.30 -9.99 30.18
N VAL A 349 -20.23 -10.76 29.63
CA VAL A 349 -20.03 -12.17 29.27
C VAL A 349 -20.07 -12.29 27.75
N GLU A 350 -19.06 -12.91 27.19
CA GLU A 350 -18.89 -13.11 25.75
C GLU A 350 -19.32 -14.52 25.35
N GLN A 351 -19.96 -14.62 24.18
CA GLN A 351 -20.18 -15.88 23.50
C GLN A 351 -18.97 -16.20 22.62
N ARG A 352 -18.41 -17.40 22.78
CA ARG A 352 -17.25 -17.86 22.04
C ARG A 352 -17.66 -18.67 20.81
N PRO A 353 -17.23 -18.27 19.60
CA PRO A 353 -17.38 -19.12 18.43
C PRO A 353 -16.61 -20.44 18.60
N PRO A 354 -17.01 -21.50 17.89
CA PRO A 354 -16.32 -22.80 17.91
C PRO A 354 -15.00 -22.79 17.12
N PHE A 355 -14.53 -21.60 16.71
CA PHE A 355 -13.30 -21.38 15.95
C PHE A 355 -12.58 -20.15 16.50
N SER A 356 -11.25 -20.12 16.36
CA SER A 356 -10.48 -18.90 16.59
C SER A 356 -10.66 -17.92 15.43
N GLU A 357 -10.53 -16.61 15.67
CA GLU A 357 -10.67 -15.62 14.58
C GLU A 357 -9.59 -15.81 13.50
N GLN A 358 -8.45 -16.40 13.86
CA GLN A 358 -7.33 -16.69 12.95
C GLN A 358 -7.36 -18.12 12.37
N ALA A 359 -8.35 -18.96 12.72
CA ALA A 359 -8.46 -20.33 12.22
C ALA A 359 -8.70 -20.35 10.72
N GLY A 360 -7.86 -21.01 9.93
CA GLY A 360 -8.09 -21.23 8.49
C GLY A 360 -9.33 -22.10 8.21
N ASP A 361 -9.68 -22.99 9.14
CA ASP A 361 -10.74 -23.99 9.09
C ASP A 361 -12.04 -23.55 9.83
N ALA A 362 -12.29 -22.25 9.97
CA ALA A 362 -13.42 -21.74 10.75
C ALA A 362 -14.80 -22.23 10.26
N LEU A 363 -15.01 -22.34 8.95
CA LEU A 363 -16.26 -22.86 8.38
C LEU A 363 -16.47 -24.35 8.73
N PRO A 364 -15.50 -25.26 8.48
CA PRO A 364 -15.57 -26.64 8.97
C PRO A 364 -15.84 -26.75 10.48
N ARG A 365 -15.19 -25.91 11.31
CA ARG A 365 -15.42 -25.90 12.77
C ARG A 365 -16.84 -25.47 13.15
N LEU A 366 -17.42 -24.49 12.44
CA LEU A 366 -18.81 -24.08 12.63
C LEU A 366 -19.79 -25.20 12.26
N ILE A 367 -19.58 -25.86 11.13
CA ILE A 367 -20.39 -27.01 10.69
C ILE A 367 -20.35 -28.12 11.76
N GLY A 368 -19.15 -28.50 12.22
CA GLY A 368 -19.01 -29.53 13.23
C GLY A 368 -19.64 -29.16 14.58
N TRP A 369 -19.66 -27.88 14.96
CA TRP A 369 -20.38 -27.44 16.16
C TRP A 369 -21.90 -27.57 16.00
N LEU A 370 -22.46 -27.18 14.85
CA LEU A 370 -23.89 -27.33 14.56
C LEU A 370 -24.32 -28.80 14.58
N GLU A 371 -23.53 -29.70 14.01
CA GLU A 371 -23.80 -31.15 13.98
C GLU A 371 -23.81 -31.77 15.39
N ARG A 372 -22.83 -31.39 16.24
CA ARG A 372 -22.77 -31.84 17.63
C ARG A 372 -23.94 -31.30 18.45
N ALA A 373 -24.29 -30.03 18.26
CA ALA A 373 -25.39 -29.40 18.97
C ALA A 373 -26.74 -30.04 18.59
N ALA A 374 -26.97 -30.34 17.30
CA ALA A 374 -28.16 -31.03 16.81
C ALA A 374 -28.32 -32.45 17.38
N SER A 375 -27.21 -33.19 17.47
CA SER A 375 -27.18 -34.55 18.02
C SER A 375 -27.56 -34.58 19.52
N GLY A 376 -27.29 -33.50 20.26
CA GLY A 376 -27.59 -33.38 21.68
C GLY A 376 -29.03 -32.99 22.02
N THR A 377 -29.78 -32.38 21.09
CA THR A 377 -31.13 -31.85 21.35
C THR A 377 -32.26 -32.74 20.84
N GLY A 378 -31.96 -33.81 20.08
CA GLY A 378 -32.97 -34.74 19.55
C GLY A 378 -33.99 -34.10 18.59
N GLY A 379 -33.68 -32.93 18.03
CA GLY A 379 -34.55 -32.15 17.15
C GLY A 379 -34.16 -32.23 15.67
N ASP A 380 -34.87 -31.47 14.83
CA ASP A 380 -34.57 -31.34 13.40
C ASP A 380 -33.15 -30.79 13.15
N GLU A 381 -32.54 -31.18 12.02
CA GLU A 381 -31.23 -30.67 11.61
C GLU A 381 -31.26 -29.13 11.45
N PRO A 382 -30.29 -28.39 12.01
CA PRO A 382 -30.21 -26.95 11.84
C PRO A 382 -30.24 -26.53 10.37
N ARG A 383 -31.21 -25.67 9.99
CA ARG A 383 -31.40 -25.20 8.60
C ARG A 383 -30.16 -24.53 8.01
N ALA A 384 -29.25 -24.04 8.85
CA ALA A 384 -27.97 -23.47 8.45
C ALA A 384 -26.99 -24.48 7.84
N LEU A 385 -27.13 -25.79 8.12
CA LEU A 385 -26.13 -26.80 7.74
C LEU A 385 -26.04 -27.01 6.22
N GLU A 386 -27.18 -27.09 5.52
CA GLU A 386 -27.20 -27.27 4.07
C GLU A 386 -26.41 -26.17 3.32
N PRO A 387 -26.68 -24.86 3.52
CA PRO A 387 -25.95 -23.83 2.80
C PRO A 387 -24.47 -23.75 3.23
N LEU A 388 -24.15 -24.01 4.50
CA LEU A 388 -22.77 -24.02 4.98
C LEU A 388 -21.96 -25.18 4.38
N ARG A 389 -22.56 -26.38 4.26
CA ARG A 389 -21.94 -27.52 3.56
C ARG A 389 -21.73 -27.23 2.08
N ALA A 390 -22.71 -26.64 1.41
CA ALA A 390 -22.57 -26.25 0.00
C ALA A 390 -21.41 -25.25 -0.21
N ILE A 391 -21.24 -24.27 0.70
CA ILE A 391 -20.10 -23.35 0.67
C ILE A 391 -18.79 -24.09 0.94
N ALA A 392 -18.74 -24.97 1.93
CA ALA A 392 -17.54 -25.74 2.27
C ALA A 392 -17.11 -26.65 1.10
N GLU A 393 -18.05 -27.37 0.50
CA GLU A 393 -17.83 -28.18 -0.70
C GLU A 393 -17.31 -27.33 -1.86
N ALA A 394 -17.86 -26.12 -2.05
CA ALA A 394 -17.37 -25.21 -3.09
C ALA A 394 -15.93 -24.77 -2.83
N VAL A 395 -15.58 -24.41 -1.58
CA VAL A 395 -14.20 -24.06 -1.19
C VAL A 395 -13.26 -25.24 -1.46
N ASP A 396 -13.60 -26.44 -0.99
CA ASP A 396 -12.77 -27.65 -1.15
C ASP A 396 -12.64 -28.08 -2.61
N ALA A 397 -13.69 -27.90 -3.41
CA ALA A 397 -13.69 -28.23 -4.83
C ALA A 397 -12.86 -27.27 -5.67
N TYR A 398 -12.57 -26.05 -5.19
CA TYR A 398 -11.90 -25.01 -5.97
C TYR A 398 -10.52 -25.43 -6.47
N ALA A 399 -9.68 -25.98 -5.58
CA ALA A 399 -8.32 -26.40 -5.92
C ALA A 399 -8.29 -27.49 -6.99
N ARG A 400 -9.36 -28.30 -7.10
CA ARG A 400 -9.50 -29.37 -8.11
C ARG A 400 -10.05 -28.87 -9.44
N GLN A 401 -10.48 -27.61 -9.54
CA GLN A 401 -11.02 -27.09 -10.79
C GLN A 401 -9.89 -26.84 -11.80
N PRO A 402 -9.97 -27.40 -13.02
CA PRO A 402 -9.08 -26.97 -14.09
C PRO A 402 -9.31 -25.50 -14.38
N ASP A 403 -8.33 -24.83 -14.97
CA ASP A 403 -8.37 -23.40 -15.28
C ASP A 403 -9.63 -23.01 -16.10
N GLY A 404 -10.03 -23.79 -17.09
CA GLY A 404 -11.29 -23.57 -17.83
C GLY A 404 -12.57 -23.78 -17.00
N GLY A 405 -12.50 -24.45 -15.85
CA GLY A 405 -13.61 -24.79 -14.94
C GLY A 405 -13.87 -23.74 -13.85
N LYS A 406 -12.86 -22.98 -13.42
CA LYS A 406 -12.97 -22.00 -12.32
C LYS A 406 -14.05 -20.93 -12.52
N ARG A 407 -14.32 -20.54 -13.78
CA ARG A 407 -15.43 -19.64 -14.11
C ARG A 407 -16.80 -20.28 -13.85
N ARG A 408 -17.00 -21.53 -14.32
CA ARG A 408 -18.25 -22.28 -14.07
C ARG A 408 -18.44 -22.56 -12.58
N TRP A 409 -17.35 -22.82 -11.87
CA TRP A 409 -17.35 -22.93 -10.42
C TRP A 409 -17.87 -21.65 -9.75
N ARG A 410 -17.44 -20.46 -10.19
CA ARG A 410 -17.96 -19.17 -9.67
C ARG A 410 -19.46 -19.03 -9.89
N GLU A 411 -19.94 -19.31 -11.10
CA GLU A 411 -21.39 -19.32 -11.38
C GLU A 411 -22.13 -20.36 -10.51
N GLY A 412 -21.46 -21.46 -10.13
CA GLY A 412 -21.93 -22.40 -9.10
C GLY A 412 -22.08 -21.75 -7.73
N VAL A 413 -21.04 -21.06 -7.25
CA VAL A 413 -21.05 -20.35 -5.95
C VAL A 413 -22.12 -19.28 -5.90
N GLU A 414 -22.27 -18.46 -6.94
CA GLU A 414 -23.32 -17.42 -7.02
C GLU A 414 -24.72 -18.03 -6.89
N ARG A 415 -24.94 -19.20 -7.51
CA ARG A 415 -26.21 -19.95 -7.41
C ARG A 415 -26.47 -20.54 -6.01
N ILE A 416 -25.45 -20.74 -5.18
CA ILE A 416 -25.68 -21.16 -3.78
C ILE A 416 -26.50 -20.07 -3.09
N ALA A 417 -26.07 -18.80 -3.16
CA ALA A 417 -26.79 -17.68 -2.56
C ALA A 417 -28.23 -17.54 -3.09
N GLU A 418 -28.44 -17.74 -4.39
CA GLU A 418 -29.76 -17.65 -5.03
C GLU A 418 -30.72 -18.75 -4.57
N ARG A 419 -30.21 -19.93 -4.19
CA ARG A 419 -31.01 -21.10 -3.76
C ARG A 419 -31.24 -21.16 -2.26
N MET A 420 -30.51 -20.37 -1.46
CA MET A 420 -30.68 -20.35 0.00
C MET A 420 -32.09 -19.90 0.36
N ALA A 421 -32.82 -20.77 1.06
CA ALA A 421 -34.15 -20.44 1.55
C ALA A 421 -34.08 -19.26 2.56
N PRO A 422 -35.07 -18.34 2.60
CA PRO A 422 -35.03 -17.16 3.45
C PRO A 422 -34.85 -17.43 4.96
N ASP A 423 -35.29 -18.60 5.41
CA ASP A 423 -35.26 -19.14 6.77
C ASP A 423 -34.01 -20.00 7.07
N ALA A 424 -33.18 -20.28 6.05
CA ALA A 424 -31.91 -20.98 6.17
C ALA A 424 -30.70 -20.01 6.19
N ARG A 425 -30.95 -18.69 6.30
CA ARG A 425 -29.92 -17.64 6.28
C ARG A 425 -30.11 -16.63 7.42
N PRO A 426 -29.03 -15.99 7.91
CA PRO A 426 -29.13 -14.96 8.93
C PRO A 426 -29.97 -13.75 8.42
N PRO A 427 -30.81 -13.14 9.28
CA PRO A 427 -31.57 -11.94 8.94
C PRO A 427 -30.63 -10.73 8.84
N GLY A 428 -30.80 -9.88 7.82
CA GLY A 428 -29.94 -8.71 7.61
C GLY A 428 -29.94 -8.22 6.16
N PRO A 429 -29.08 -7.24 5.81
CA PRO A 429 -28.88 -6.85 4.41
C PRO A 429 -28.51 -8.11 3.59
N GLU A 430 -28.97 -8.18 2.34
CA GLU A 430 -28.74 -9.32 1.45
C GLU A 430 -27.30 -9.83 1.59
N LEU A 431 -27.14 -11.13 1.91
CA LEU A 431 -25.84 -11.80 1.85
C LEU A 431 -25.20 -11.39 0.52
N PRO A 432 -23.98 -10.83 0.51
CA PRO A 432 -23.39 -10.37 -0.73
C PRO A 432 -23.21 -11.58 -1.65
N SER A 433 -24.14 -11.76 -2.59
CA SER A 433 -24.20 -12.94 -3.47
C SER A 433 -22.91 -13.16 -4.26
N ARG A 434 -22.13 -12.09 -4.45
CA ARG A 434 -20.82 -12.07 -5.14
C ARG A 434 -19.61 -12.39 -4.26
N HIS A 435 -19.81 -12.60 -2.96
CA HIS A 435 -18.73 -12.72 -1.98
C HIS A 435 -18.99 -13.82 -0.94
N LEU A 436 -19.64 -14.94 -1.29
CA LEU A 436 -19.67 -16.11 -0.39
C LEU A 436 -18.26 -16.70 -0.19
N VAL A 437 -17.46 -16.67 -1.26
CA VAL A 437 -16.10 -17.21 -1.31
C VAL A 437 -15.20 -16.18 -1.97
N HIS A 438 -14.07 -15.90 -1.33
CA HIS A 438 -12.98 -15.07 -1.85
C HIS A 438 -11.97 -15.91 -2.60
N GLU A 439 -11.43 -15.36 -3.68
CA GLU A 439 -10.36 -16.00 -4.44
C GLU A 439 -9.10 -15.15 -4.42
N SER A 440 -8.00 -15.82 -4.11
CA SER A 440 -6.65 -15.29 -4.17
C SER A 440 -5.79 -16.20 -5.05
N TYR A 441 -4.77 -15.63 -5.68
CA TYR A 441 -3.77 -16.41 -6.40
C TYR A 441 -2.41 -16.22 -5.77
N VAL A 442 -1.72 -17.33 -5.57
CA VAL A 442 -0.37 -17.36 -5.01
C VAL A 442 0.60 -18.04 -5.96
N LEU A 443 1.88 -17.68 -5.85
CA LEU A 443 2.97 -18.29 -6.61
C LEU A 443 3.70 -19.27 -5.70
N ALA A 444 3.65 -20.55 -6.04
CA ALA A 444 4.29 -21.59 -5.26
C ALA A 444 5.82 -21.52 -5.34
N GLY A 445 6.50 -21.90 -4.27
CA GLY A 445 7.96 -21.88 -4.19
C GLY A 445 8.57 -20.48 -4.07
N THR A 446 9.85 -20.36 -4.43
CA THR A 446 10.59 -19.08 -4.38
C THR A 446 10.48 -18.36 -5.71
N VAL A 447 9.80 -17.21 -5.73
CA VAL A 447 9.55 -16.41 -6.93
C VAL A 447 10.81 -15.73 -7.45
N VAL A 448 11.67 -15.30 -6.53
CA VAL A 448 12.92 -14.60 -6.80
C VAL A 448 13.91 -14.81 -5.66
N SER A 449 15.18 -14.97 -6.01
CA SER A 449 16.28 -15.00 -5.08
C SER A 449 17.23 -13.83 -5.32
N TRP A 450 17.42 -12.98 -4.30
CA TRP A 450 18.34 -11.86 -4.34
C TRP A 450 19.61 -12.18 -3.56
N PRO A 451 20.81 -11.89 -4.10
CA PRO A 451 22.02 -11.93 -3.30
C PRO A 451 21.97 -10.84 -2.22
N SER A 452 22.20 -11.22 -0.97
CA SER A 452 22.04 -10.29 0.17
C SER A 452 22.90 -9.03 0.05
N ALA A 453 24.08 -9.13 -0.58
CA ALA A 453 24.97 -8.00 -0.80
C ALA A 453 24.41 -6.98 -1.81
N SER A 454 23.73 -7.44 -2.86
CA SER A 454 23.28 -6.60 -3.98
C SER A 454 22.18 -5.60 -3.60
N LEU A 455 21.45 -5.84 -2.50
CA LEU A 455 20.43 -4.93 -1.97
C LEU A 455 20.84 -4.21 -0.67
N ARG A 456 22.11 -4.30 -0.25
CA ARG A 456 22.58 -3.68 1.00
C ARG A 456 22.29 -2.17 1.04
N ARG A 457 22.70 -1.44 0.01
CA ARG A 457 22.49 0.01 -0.12
C ARG A 457 21.00 0.39 -0.05
N VAL A 458 20.13 -0.41 -0.70
CA VAL A 458 18.68 -0.21 -0.64
C VAL A 458 18.16 -0.33 0.78
N HIS A 459 18.60 -1.35 1.54
CA HIS A 459 18.18 -1.53 2.93
C HIS A 459 18.74 -0.47 3.88
N ASP A 460 20.00 -0.03 3.68
CA ASP A 460 20.59 1.07 4.45
C ASP A 460 19.74 2.34 4.29
N ASP A 461 19.41 2.69 3.04
CA ASP A 461 18.58 3.86 2.73
C ASP A 461 17.12 3.68 3.16
N MET A 462 16.58 2.45 3.16
CA MET A 462 15.28 2.16 3.79
C MET A 462 15.30 2.40 5.29
N ASN A 463 16.41 2.11 5.99
CA ASN A 463 16.54 2.43 7.42
C ASN A 463 16.58 3.94 7.66
N ARG A 464 17.25 4.71 6.78
CA ARG A 464 17.20 6.18 6.82
C ARG A 464 15.78 6.70 6.60
N VAL A 465 15.06 6.15 5.62
CA VAL A 465 13.65 6.48 5.36
C VAL A 465 12.78 6.13 6.58
N ARG A 466 12.98 4.97 7.22
CA ARG A 466 12.27 4.58 8.45
C ARG A 466 12.42 5.63 9.55
N ARG A 467 13.65 6.12 9.76
CA ARG A 467 13.96 7.17 10.73
C ARG A 467 13.32 8.49 10.33
N LEU A 468 13.48 8.90 9.07
CA LEU A 468 12.89 10.14 8.53
C LEU A 468 11.35 10.17 8.70
N LEU A 469 10.66 9.05 8.48
CA LEU A 469 9.20 9.03 8.55
C LEU A 469 8.65 9.23 9.97
N ALA A 470 9.48 9.17 11.02
CA ALA A 470 9.08 9.36 12.41
C ALA A 470 8.41 10.73 12.67
N VAL A 471 8.96 11.81 12.13
CA VAL A 471 8.40 13.17 12.30
C VAL A 471 7.00 13.30 11.69
N PHE A 472 6.68 12.43 10.73
CA PHE A 472 5.40 12.43 10.02
C PHE A 472 4.41 11.36 10.50
N ASP A 473 4.67 10.70 11.64
CA ASP A 473 3.71 9.77 12.25
C ASP A 473 2.35 10.49 12.48
N LEU A 474 1.31 10.03 11.79
CA LEU A 474 -0.02 10.66 11.87
C LEU A 474 -0.68 10.49 13.25
N SER A 475 -0.17 9.61 14.10
CA SER A 475 -0.63 9.40 15.47
C SER A 475 0.09 10.29 16.50
N LEU A 476 1.23 10.88 16.14
CA LEU A 476 2.05 11.68 17.06
C LEU A 476 1.30 12.88 17.70
N PRO A 477 0.42 13.62 16.99
CA PRO A 477 -0.39 14.66 17.64
C PRO A 477 -1.27 14.13 18.78
N LEU A 478 -1.84 12.92 18.63
CA LEU A 478 -2.61 12.29 19.69
C LEU A 478 -1.70 11.88 20.85
N LYS A 479 -0.53 11.29 20.56
CA LYS A 479 0.44 10.87 21.59
C LYS A 479 0.90 12.03 22.47
N ILE A 480 1.22 13.18 21.86
CA ILE A 480 1.60 14.40 22.58
C ILE A 480 0.41 14.91 23.42
N ALA A 481 -0.78 15.02 22.84
CA ALA A 481 -1.96 15.52 23.55
C ALA A 481 -2.32 14.65 24.77
N LEU A 482 -2.20 13.32 24.64
CA LEU A 482 -2.42 12.39 25.74
C LEU A 482 -1.33 12.48 26.82
N ALA A 483 -0.06 12.67 26.44
CA ALA A 483 1.03 12.87 27.38
C ALA A 483 0.84 14.15 28.20
N ASP A 484 0.48 15.25 27.54
CA ASP A 484 0.24 16.54 28.21
C ASP A 484 -1.00 16.46 29.13
N TYR A 485 -2.05 15.73 28.73
CA TYR A 485 -3.21 15.45 29.58
C TYR A 485 -2.82 14.61 30.80
N PHE A 486 -2.02 13.58 30.60
CA PHE A 486 -1.60 12.69 31.68
C PHE A 486 -0.78 13.43 32.73
N LEU A 487 0.19 14.25 32.31
CA LEU A 487 0.99 15.07 33.21
C LEU A 487 0.14 16.03 34.04
N LEU A 488 -0.88 16.64 33.42
CA LEU A 488 -1.81 17.54 34.12
C LEU A 488 -2.68 16.79 35.12
N ALA A 489 -3.18 15.60 34.76
CA ALA A 489 -4.15 14.86 35.55
C ALA A 489 -3.55 13.95 36.63
N TYR A 490 -2.33 13.45 36.42
CA TYR A 490 -1.70 12.41 37.24
C TYR A 490 -0.25 12.73 37.66
N GLY A 491 0.38 13.74 37.08
CA GLY A 491 1.80 14.04 37.31
C GLY A 491 2.77 13.08 36.60
N PRO A 492 4.09 13.33 36.68
CA PRO A 492 5.11 12.53 36.00
C PRO A 492 5.27 11.11 36.55
N ASP A 493 5.03 10.92 37.85
CA ASP A 493 5.14 9.62 38.53
C ASP A 493 3.82 8.83 38.56
N GLY A 494 2.81 9.31 37.82
CA GLY A 494 1.50 8.67 37.74
C GLY A 494 1.59 7.29 37.07
N SER A 495 0.86 6.32 37.61
CA SER A 495 0.66 5.00 36.98
C SER A 495 -0.81 4.58 37.12
N VAL A 496 -1.52 4.46 36.00
CA VAL A 496 -2.98 4.32 35.96
C VAL A 496 -3.38 3.08 35.16
N PRO A 497 -4.32 2.24 35.61
CA PRO A 497 -4.83 1.15 34.79
C PRO A 497 -5.36 1.64 33.43
N PHE A 498 -5.09 0.89 32.35
CA PHE A 498 -5.44 1.29 30.99
C PHE A 498 -6.94 1.64 30.85
N LEU A 499 -7.84 0.77 31.32
CA LEU A 499 -9.27 1.00 31.16
C LEU A 499 -9.75 2.24 31.94
N THR A 500 -9.17 2.49 33.12
CA THR A 500 -9.43 3.71 33.91
C THR A 500 -8.99 4.95 33.13
N PHE A 501 -7.79 4.95 32.55
CA PHE A 501 -7.30 6.06 31.72
C PHE A 501 -8.17 6.27 30.47
N TYR A 502 -8.49 5.19 29.75
CA TYR A 502 -9.36 5.22 28.57
C TYR A 502 -10.74 5.81 28.88
N ARG A 503 -11.34 5.44 30.02
CA ARG A 503 -12.61 5.99 30.51
C ARG A 503 -12.52 7.49 30.76
N ARG A 504 -11.50 7.96 31.48
CA ARG A 504 -11.34 9.40 31.76
C ARG A 504 -11.16 10.20 30.48
N VAL A 505 -10.31 9.74 29.57
CA VAL A 505 -10.08 10.41 28.29
C VAL A 505 -11.35 10.50 27.41
N HIS A 506 -12.33 9.62 27.58
CA HIS A 506 -13.61 9.65 26.88
C HIS A 506 -14.75 10.30 27.68
N ASP A 507 -14.53 10.68 28.94
CA ASP A 507 -15.49 11.42 29.76
C ASP A 507 -15.43 12.90 29.40
N MET A 508 -16.46 13.37 28.69
CA MET A 508 -16.59 14.75 28.21
C MET A 508 -16.57 15.81 29.32
N GLY A 509 -16.95 15.47 30.55
CA GLY A 509 -16.89 16.38 31.70
C GLY A 509 -15.49 16.52 32.30
N SER A 510 -14.61 15.52 32.07
CA SER A 510 -13.26 15.48 32.65
C SER A 510 -12.22 16.26 31.83
N LEU A 511 -12.50 16.53 30.56
CA LEU A 511 -11.66 17.34 29.69
C LEU A 511 -12.08 18.81 29.84
N ALA A 512 -11.43 19.54 30.75
CA ALA A 512 -11.62 20.98 30.88
C ALA A 512 -11.42 21.71 29.53
N ASP A 513 -12.04 22.89 29.34
CA ASP A 513 -11.83 23.76 28.15
C ASP A 513 -10.41 24.35 28.03
N SER A 514 -9.47 23.80 28.80
CA SER A 514 -8.03 23.93 28.60
C SER A 514 -7.61 23.55 27.17
N VAL A 515 -6.51 24.14 26.71
CA VAL A 515 -5.87 23.82 25.42
C VAL A 515 -5.61 22.31 25.29
N THR A 516 -5.17 21.65 26.37
CA THR A 516 -4.91 20.21 26.42
C THR A 516 -6.17 19.38 26.21
N GLY A 517 -7.28 19.73 26.89
CA GLY A 517 -8.56 19.05 26.70
C GLY A 517 -9.11 19.20 25.29
N VAL A 518 -8.98 20.40 24.70
CA VAL A 518 -9.36 20.67 23.31
C VAL A 518 -8.49 19.87 22.33
N ALA A 519 -7.18 19.76 22.58
CA ALA A 519 -6.26 18.96 21.75
C ALA A 519 -6.63 17.46 21.78
N VAL A 520 -6.86 16.89 22.97
CA VAL A 520 -7.29 15.50 23.13
C VAL A 520 -8.60 15.25 22.37
N ARG A 521 -9.64 16.07 22.58
CA ARG A 521 -10.92 15.96 21.85
C ARG A 521 -10.73 16.01 20.34
N ARG A 522 -9.91 16.95 19.87
CA ARG A 522 -9.62 17.15 18.45
C ARG A 522 -9.00 15.89 17.84
N PHE A 523 -7.93 15.37 18.42
CA PHE A 523 -7.16 14.28 17.81
C PHE A 523 -7.74 12.90 18.10
N LEU A 524 -8.56 12.72 19.14
CA LEU A 524 -9.36 11.50 19.32
C LEU A 524 -10.47 11.39 18.28
N SER A 525 -11.29 12.43 18.15
CA SER A 525 -12.44 12.46 17.24
C SER A 525 -12.03 12.50 15.77
N GLN A 526 -10.88 13.10 15.45
CA GLN A 526 -10.33 13.03 14.11
C GLN A 526 -9.71 11.67 13.84
N ARG A 527 -10.34 10.90 12.96
CA ARG A 527 -9.64 9.87 12.20
C ARG A 527 -8.46 10.55 11.48
N PRO A 528 -7.23 10.01 11.54
CA PRO A 528 -6.07 10.63 10.91
C PRO A 528 -6.40 11.05 9.48
N ARG A 529 -6.42 12.35 9.21
CA ARG A 529 -6.61 12.84 7.84
C ARG A 529 -5.35 12.45 7.07
N ARG A 530 -5.51 11.60 6.04
CA ARG A 530 -4.43 11.07 5.18
C ARG A 530 -3.65 12.14 4.40
N THR A 531 -4.15 13.37 4.38
CA THR A 531 -3.41 14.50 3.84
C THR A 531 -2.42 14.93 4.91
N GLY A 532 -1.12 14.74 4.70
CA GLY A 532 -0.04 15.28 5.56
C GLY A 532 0.00 16.81 5.64
N GLN A 533 -1.14 17.48 5.47
CA GLN A 533 -1.30 18.87 5.80
C GLN A 533 -1.02 19.02 7.29
N ALA A 534 -0.06 19.90 7.59
CA ALA A 534 -0.08 20.67 8.81
C ALA A 534 -1.44 21.40 8.85
N GLY A 535 -2.46 20.74 9.40
CA GLY A 535 -3.46 21.51 10.12
C GLY A 535 -2.69 22.36 11.13
N ASP A 536 -3.09 23.61 11.31
CA ASP A 536 -2.37 24.50 12.21
C ASP A 536 -2.28 23.85 13.60
N LEU A 537 -1.08 23.37 13.95
CA LEU A 537 -0.80 22.74 15.23
C LEU A 537 -0.46 23.79 16.29
N ALA A 538 -0.22 25.05 15.89
CA ALA A 538 0.23 26.10 16.81
C ALA A 538 -0.81 26.39 17.90
N GLY A 539 -2.10 26.21 17.61
CA GLY A 539 -3.20 26.42 18.56
C GLY A 539 -3.34 25.35 19.65
N TYR A 540 -2.51 24.30 19.66
CA TYR A 540 -2.67 23.14 20.57
C TYR A 540 -1.50 22.94 21.54
N GLY A 541 -0.72 24.00 21.82
CA GLY A 541 0.39 23.97 22.76
C GLY A 541 1.77 23.96 22.10
N SER A 542 2.82 24.21 22.90
CA SER A 542 4.19 24.44 22.41
C SER A 542 4.80 23.22 21.71
N ARG A 543 4.60 22.01 22.25
CA ARG A 543 5.08 20.76 21.65
C ARG A 543 4.41 20.47 20.30
N MET A 544 3.12 20.77 20.19
CA MET A 544 2.35 20.64 18.95
C MET A 544 2.80 21.67 17.90
N ALA A 545 2.99 22.93 18.32
CA ALA A 545 3.56 23.98 17.47
C ALA A 545 4.94 23.59 16.94
N ARG A 546 5.80 23.05 17.82
CA ARG A 546 7.13 22.54 17.48
C ARG A 546 7.05 21.38 16.49
N LEU A 547 6.13 20.43 16.67
CA LEU A 547 5.91 19.36 15.68
C LEU A 547 5.49 19.92 14.31
N GLY A 548 4.63 20.94 14.29
CA GLY A 548 4.21 21.61 13.06
C GLY A 548 5.36 22.33 12.34
N GLU A 549 6.27 22.93 13.10
CA GLU A 549 7.52 23.51 12.58
C GLU A 549 8.45 22.42 12.02
N LEU A 550 8.74 21.37 12.80
CA LEU A 550 9.63 20.28 12.39
C LEU A 550 9.17 19.60 11.10
N ARG A 551 7.86 19.39 10.93
CA ARG A 551 7.29 18.83 9.68
C ARG A 551 7.49 19.76 8.48
N ARG A 552 7.36 21.08 8.68
CA ARG A 552 7.62 22.06 7.61
C ARG A 552 9.10 22.10 7.27
N THR A 553 9.97 22.22 8.27
CA THR A 553 11.43 22.22 8.10
C THR A 553 11.91 20.95 7.38
N ALA A 554 11.42 19.77 7.77
CA ALA A 554 11.77 18.53 7.09
C ALA A 554 11.34 18.52 5.62
N TRP A 555 10.14 19.02 5.31
CA TRP A 555 9.72 19.15 3.91
C TRP A 555 10.55 20.16 3.13
N ASP A 556 10.72 21.36 3.66
CA ASP A 556 11.46 22.44 2.99
C ASP A 556 12.91 22.01 2.73
N PHE A 557 13.52 21.33 3.69
CA PHE A 557 14.83 20.71 3.55
C PHE A 557 14.87 19.69 2.40
N LEU A 558 13.97 18.71 2.38
CA LEU A 558 13.94 17.68 1.33
C LEU A 558 13.74 18.28 -0.07
N HIS A 559 12.94 19.34 -0.18
CA HIS A 559 12.73 20.03 -1.46
C HIS A 559 13.97 20.81 -1.88
N ALA A 560 14.54 21.63 -1.00
CA ALA A 560 15.74 22.39 -1.30
C ALA A 560 16.92 21.47 -1.66
N ALA A 561 17.05 20.36 -0.95
CA ALA A 561 18.07 19.36 -1.24
C ALA A 561 17.84 18.68 -2.60
N GLN A 562 16.60 18.35 -2.96
CA GLN A 562 16.26 17.78 -4.26
C GLN A 562 16.46 18.78 -5.40
N GLU A 563 16.10 20.04 -5.21
CA GLU A 563 16.33 21.12 -6.18
C GLU A 563 17.84 21.34 -6.41
N LYS A 564 18.64 21.34 -5.34
CA LYS A 564 20.11 21.45 -5.42
C LYS A 564 20.75 20.23 -6.09
N ALA A 565 20.24 19.02 -5.82
CA ALA A 565 20.71 17.80 -6.46
C ALA A 565 20.38 17.78 -7.96
N GLY A 566 19.28 18.41 -8.36
CA GLY A 566 18.73 18.33 -9.71
C GLY A 566 17.79 17.14 -9.88
N GLU A 567 16.98 17.17 -10.94
CA GLU A 567 15.98 16.16 -11.19
C GLU A 567 16.61 14.78 -11.45
N GLY A 568 16.12 13.75 -10.75
CA GLY A 568 16.61 12.36 -10.87
C GLY A 568 17.83 12.02 -10.00
N ASN A 569 18.47 13.01 -9.40
CA ASN A 569 19.62 12.82 -8.51
C ASN A 569 19.18 12.63 -7.05
N PRO A 570 19.84 11.75 -6.28
CA PRO A 570 19.49 11.53 -4.89
C PRO A 570 19.90 12.69 -3.99
N VAL A 571 19.09 12.96 -2.97
CA VAL A 571 19.45 13.78 -1.80
C VAL A 571 20.60 13.09 -1.06
N PRO A 572 21.70 13.81 -0.75
CA PRO A 572 22.83 13.23 -0.03
C PRO A 572 22.43 12.73 1.38
N PRO A 573 22.79 11.48 1.76
CA PRO A 573 22.40 10.91 3.05
C PRO A 573 22.90 11.67 4.28
N GLU A 574 24.09 12.26 4.23
CA GLU A 574 24.73 12.97 5.34
C GLU A 574 23.89 14.16 5.83
N SER A 575 23.33 14.93 4.90
CA SER A 575 22.51 16.09 5.25
C SER A 575 21.18 15.67 5.89
N LEU A 576 20.69 14.46 5.59
CA LEU A 576 19.50 13.90 6.22
C LEU A 576 19.77 13.46 7.67
N GLU A 577 20.95 12.88 7.92
CA GLU A 577 21.36 12.48 9.27
C GLU A 577 21.48 13.69 10.21
N GLU A 578 22.08 14.79 9.74
CA GLU A 578 22.15 16.05 10.50
C GLU A 578 20.76 16.58 10.87
N LEU A 579 19.81 16.56 9.92
CA LEU A 579 18.43 16.96 10.18
C LEU A 579 17.79 16.08 11.26
N MET A 580 17.92 14.75 11.16
CA MET A 580 17.31 13.80 12.09
C MET A 580 17.94 13.86 13.48
N ALA A 581 19.24 14.17 13.58
CA ALA A 581 19.94 14.32 14.85
C ALA A 581 19.41 15.51 15.69
N SER A 582 18.81 16.51 15.04
CA SER A 582 18.22 17.68 15.70
C SER A 582 16.84 17.46 16.32
N TRP A 583 16.24 16.28 16.12
CA TRP A 583 14.85 16.04 16.50
C TRP A 583 14.67 15.82 18.01
N PRO A 584 13.58 16.35 18.60
CA PRO A 584 13.28 16.14 20.01
C PRO A 584 12.94 14.67 20.30
N ARG A 585 13.12 14.28 21.56
CA ARG A 585 13.05 12.88 22.04
C ARG A 585 11.68 12.20 21.83
N PHE A 586 10.61 12.98 21.66
CA PHE A 586 9.28 12.45 21.35
C PHE A 586 9.11 12.00 19.88
N ILE A 587 10.06 12.31 19.00
CA ILE A 587 10.07 11.80 17.62
C ILE A 587 10.80 10.45 17.60
N ARG A 588 10.03 9.36 17.67
CA ARG A 588 10.57 8.00 17.69
C ARG A 588 10.33 7.27 16.37
N PRO A 589 11.39 6.74 15.72
CA PRO A 589 11.23 5.83 14.59
C PRO A 589 10.47 4.56 14.96
N THR A 590 9.63 4.09 14.05
CA THR A 590 8.95 2.81 14.20
C THR A 590 9.97 1.67 14.27
N ALA A 591 9.84 0.77 15.26
CA ALA A 591 10.77 -0.34 15.46
C ALA A 591 10.87 -1.30 14.26
N SER A 592 9.78 -1.50 13.52
CA SER A 592 9.78 -2.30 12.30
C SER A 592 8.81 -1.76 11.26
N ILE A 593 9.22 -1.80 10.00
CA ILE A 593 8.41 -1.40 8.85
C ILE A 593 8.37 -2.50 7.79
N SER A 594 7.24 -2.59 7.09
CA SER A 594 7.09 -3.36 5.85
C SER A 594 7.02 -2.39 4.67
N VAL A 595 8.02 -2.40 3.80
CA VAL A 595 8.14 -1.50 2.65
C VAL A 595 7.68 -2.23 1.40
N TYR A 596 6.61 -1.72 0.81
CA TYR A 596 6.09 -2.15 -0.47
C TYR A 596 6.72 -1.26 -1.54
N GLY A 597 7.46 -1.84 -2.46
CA GLY A 597 8.11 -1.07 -3.51
C GLY A 597 8.48 -1.89 -4.72
N GLN A 598 8.85 -1.20 -5.79
CA GLN A 598 9.24 -1.81 -7.06
C GLN A 598 10.72 -1.52 -7.28
N LEU A 599 11.49 -2.56 -7.56
CA LEU A 599 12.90 -2.40 -7.89
C LEU A 599 13.05 -2.01 -9.36
N MET A 600 14.00 -1.12 -9.63
CA MET A 600 14.53 -0.85 -10.96
C MET A 600 16.06 -0.96 -10.91
N THR A 601 16.66 -1.34 -12.03
CA THR A 601 18.13 -1.41 -12.13
C THR A 601 18.64 -0.13 -12.78
N THR A 602 19.60 0.52 -12.16
CA THR A 602 20.31 1.68 -12.73
C THR A 602 21.78 1.33 -12.93
N PRO A 603 22.54 2.09 -13.73
CA PRO A 603 24.00 1.90 -13.85
C PRO A 603 24.71 1.93 -12.48
N GLU A 604 24.18 2.65 -11.49
CA GLU A 604 24.73 2.74 -10.13
C GLU A 604 24.23 1.62 -9.19
N GLY A 605 23.43 0.68 -9.68
CA GLY A 605 22.85 -0.43 -8.92
C GLY A 605 21.32 -0.37 -8.77
N PRO A 606 20.73 -1.29 -7.99
CA PRO A 606 19.28 -1.35 -7.77
C PRO A 606 18.77 -0.11 -7.01
N ARG A 607 17.60 0.39 -7.43
CA ARG A 607 16.84 1.43 -6.71
C ARG A 607 15.44 0.93 -6.39
N LEU A 608 14.93 1.29 -5.22
CA LEU A 608 13.59 0.93 -4.75
C LEU A 608 12.63 2.10 -4.87
N VAL A 609 11.57 1.96 -5.66
CA VAL A 609 10.46 2.92 -5.73
C VAL A 609 9.40 2.55 -4.71
N VAL A 610 9.22 3.38 -3.69
CA VAL A 610 8.30 3.08 -2.58
C VAL A 610 6.86 3.37 -2.99
N ASN A 611 5.98 2.39 -2.78
CA ASN A 611 4.54 2.48 -2.98
C ASN A 611 3.79 2.68 -1.66
N TYR A 612 4.21 1.98 -0.61
CA TYR A 612 3.56 1.99 0.70
C TYR A 612 4.55 1.57 1.79
N VAL A 613 4.42 2.15 2.98
CA VAL A 613 5.17 1.72 4.17
C VAL A 613 4.17 1.45 5.28
N GLY A 614 4.12 0.18 5.71
CA GLY A 614 3.35 -0.26 6.87
C GLY A 614 4.25 -0.34 8.10
N ALA A 615 3.66 -0.22 9.30
CA ALA A 615 4.34 -0.56 10.54
C ALA A 615 4.11 -2.01 10.94
N GLY A 616 5.10 -2.56 11.65
CA GLY A 616 5.08 -3.91 12.21
C GLY A 616 5.80 -4.93 11.32
N PRO A 617 6.30 -6.02 11.92
CA PRO A 617 6.96 -7.07 11.17
C PRO A 617 5.94 -7.87 10.35
N ARG A 618 6.35 -8.35 9.17
CA ARG A 618 5.62 -9.35 8.37
C ARG A 618 4.23 -8.90 7.93
N ARG A 619 3.95 -7.59 7.95
CA ARG A 619 2.66 -7.08 7.54
C ARG A 619 2.45 -7.34 6.05
N GLY A 620 1.38 -8.07 5.74
CA GLY A 620 1.08 -8.59 4.41
C GLY A 620 1.91 -9.80 3.98
N VAL A 621 3.17 -9.95 4.41
CA VAL A 621 3.93 -11.20 4.22
C VAL A 621 3.25 -12.35 4.96
N GLY A 622 2.78 -12.14 6.19
CA GLY A 622 2.02 -13.14 6.96
C GLY A 622 0.75 -13.60 6.24
N ARG A 623 0.04 -12.69 5.55
CA ARG A 623 -1.13 -13.05 4.74
C ARG A 623 -0.74 -13.91 3.53
N ILE A 624 0.38 -13.62 2.87
CA ILE A 624 0.90 -14.45 1.77
C ILE A 624 1.25 -15.85 2.28
N GLN A 625 1.89 -15.95 3.45
CA GLN A 625 2.21 -17.21 4.08
C GLN A 625 0.97 -18.05 4.41
N HIS A 626 -0.06 -17.43 4.99
CA HIS A 626 -1.33 -18.11 5.23
C HIS A 626 -1.93 -18.67 3.94
N LEU A 627 -1.96 -17.87 2.86
CA LEU A 627 -2.49 -18.30 1.57
C LEU A 627 -1.68 -19.44 0.95
N LEU A 628 -0.34 -19.38 1.00
CA LEU A 628 0.53 -20.45 0.52
C LEU A 628 0.33 -21.75 1.31
N ALA A 629 0.22 -21.67 2.65
CA ALA A 629 -0.06 -22.81 3.49
C ALA A 629 -1.45 -23.41 3.17
N THR A 630 -2.45 -22.56 2.94
CA THR A 630 -3.81 -22.98 2.52
C THR A 630 -3.79 -23.64 1.14
N ALA A 631 -2.91 -23.21 0.24
CA ALA A 631 -2.69 -23.83 -1.06
C ALA A 631 -1.94 -25.17 -1.00
N GLY A 632 -1.48 -25.59 0.20
CA GLY A 632 -0.68 -26.80 0.39
C GLY A 632 0.80 -26.65 0.02
N ASP A 633 1.29 -25.42 -0.17
CA ASP A 633 2.71 -25.16 -0.44
C ASP A 633 3.56 -25.21 0.84
N ARG A 634 4.86 -25.47 0.69
CA ARG A 634 5.82 -25.43 1.79
C ARG A 634 6.16 -24.00 2.13
N VAL A 635 5.56 -23.50 3.20
CA VAL A 635 5.94 -22.21 3.79
C VAL A 635 7.12 -22.44 4.74
N PRO A 636 8.22 -21.68 4.62
CA PRO A 636 9.30 -21.75 5.61
C PRO A 636 8.73 -21.50 7.00
N ASP A 637 8.99 -22.41 7.93
CA ASP A 637 8.62 -22.20 9.32
C ASP A 637 9.44 -21.03 9.86
N LEU A 638 8.75 -19.92 10.10
CA LEU A 638 9.30 -18.71 10.69
C LEU A 638 8.67 -18.46 12.06
N ALA A 639 7.92 -19.43 12.62
CA ALA A 639 7.49 -19.41 14.02
C ALA A 639 8.67 -19.73 14.94
N ASP A 640 9.61 -20.56 14.48
CA ASP A 640 10.87 -20.87 15.19
C ASP A 640 11.94 -19.77 15.08
N ARG A 641 11.70 -18.73 14.27
CA ARG A 641 12.55 -17.54 14.21
C ARG A 641 11.84 -16.40 14.89
N LYS A 642 12.07 -16.35 16.20
CA LYS A 642 11.79 -15.26 17.11
C LYS A 642 11.90 -13.90 16.41
N PRO A 643 11.01 -12.92 16.70
CA PRO A 643 11.12 -11.59 16.12
C PRO A 643 12.56 -11.09 16.27
N VAL A 644 13.02 -10.37 15.25
CA VAL A 644 14.41 -9.97 14.92
C VAL A 644 15.28 -9.45 16.09
N CYS A 645 14.71 -9.23 17.28
CA CYS A 645 15.39 -8.87 18.52
C CYS A 645 16.10 -10.03 19.26
N GLU A 646 15.97 -11.31 18.85
CA GLU A 646 16.49 -12.45 19.66
C GLU A 646 17.71 -13.21 19.12
N ASP A 647 18.34 -12.77 18.01
CA ASP A 647 19.63 -13.32 17.54
C ASP A 647 20.85 -12.69 18.25
N ALA A 648 20.62 -11.97 19.35
CA ALA A 648 21.65 -11.38 20.21
C ALA A 648 22.10 -12.41 21.26
N THR A 649 23.41 -12.49 21.57
CA THR A 649 23.92 -13.48 22.53
C THR A 649 23.34 -13.25 23.93
N LEU A 650 23.35 -14.27 24.80
CA LEU A 650 22.76 -14.20 26.15
C LEU A 650 23.33 -13.04 27.02
N ALA A 651 24.51 -12.52 26.68
CA ALA A 651 25.12 -11.35 27.31
C ALA A 651 24.58 -10.01 26.75
N ASP A 652 24.26 -9.95 25.45
CA ASP A 652 23.66 -8.80 24.77
C ASP A 652 22.19 -8.58 25.18
N ARG A 653 21.50 -9.65 25.59
CA ARG A 653 20.11 -9.64 26.04
C ARG A 653 19.86 -8.75 27.26
N LYS A 654 20.89 -8.47 28.08
CA LYS A 654 20.77 -7.79 29.37
C LYS A 654 20.72 -6.25 29.31
N ARG A 655 20.71 -5.63 28.13
CA ARG A 655 20.77 -4.16 28.03
C ARG A 655 19.80 -3.48 27.06
N VAL A 656 19.12 -4.22 26.17
CA VAL A 656 18.50 -3.59 24.99
C VAL A 656 17.08 -4.08 24.66
N CYS A 657 16.78 -5.34 24.97
CA CYS A 657 15.46 -5.94 24.68
C CYS A 657 14.67 -6.32 25.94
N GLU A 658 15.18 -6.02 27.14
CA GLU A 658 14.50 -6.37 28.39
C GLU A 658 13.23 -5.54 28.62
N ASP A 659 13.14 -4.30 28.11
CA ASP A 659 12.13 -3.34 28.57
C ASP A 659 10.99 -3.00 27.58
N THR A 660 10.99 -3.48 26.33
CA THR A 660 9.88 -3.20 25.37
C THR A 660 9.51 -4.41 24.51
N THR A 661 8.21 -4.73 24.48
CA THR A 661 7.60 -5.84 23.73
C THR A 661 6.58 -5.30 22.71
N LEU A 662 6.74 -5.65 21.43
CA LEU A 662 5.66 -5.48 20.44
C LEU A 662 4.61 -6.58 20.66
N ALA A 663 3.33 -6.24 20.63
CA ALA A 663 2.26 -7.21 20.82
C ALA A 663 1.12 -6.99 19.82
N GLU A 664 0.60 -8.07 19.23
CA GLU A 664 -0.44 -8.03 18.20
C GLU A 664 -1.85 -8.25 18.76
N PHE A 665 -2.86 -7.83 18.00
CA PHE A 665 -4.25 -8.24 18.20
C PHE A 665 -4.62 -9.33 17.21
N ARG A 666 -5.10 -10.47 17.70
CA ARG A 666 -5.51 -11.61 16.84
C ARG A 666 -7.00 -11.60 16.56
N VAL A 667 -7.48 -10.47 16.04
CA VAL A 667 -8.86 -10.20 15.66
C VAL A 667 -8.94 -10.11 14.13
N ASP A 668 -9.86 -10.84 13.50
CA ASP A 668 -10.06 -10.87 12.05
C ASP A 668 -10.94 -9.71 11.54
N HIS A 669 -11.66 -9.04 12.44
CA HIS A 669 -12.60 -7.94 12.15
C HIS A 669 -13.68 -8.31 11.11
N GLY A 670 -14.01 -9.61 11.00
CA GLY A 670 -14.88 -10.13 9.96
C GLY A 670 -14.25 -10.08 8.56
N ASN A 671 -12.92 -10.06 8.44
CA ASN A 671 -12.23 -9.85 7.17
C ASN A 671 -11.07 -10.84 6.98
N ASN A 672 -11.11 -11.62 5.89
CA ASN A 672 -10.05 -12.58 5.52
C ASN A 672 -8.66 -11.92 5.37
N LEU A 673 -8.62 -10.60 5.12
CA LEU A 673 -7.38 -9.83 5.01
C LEU A 673 -6.55 -9.75 6.29
N ASP A 674 -7.14 -10.04 7.44
CA ASP A 674 -6.47 -10.03 8.75
C ASP A 674 -6.04 -11.42 9.22
N ILE A 675 -6.28 -12.47 8.43
CA ILE A 675 -5.86 -13.83 8.77
C ILE A 675 -4.38 -14.00 8.42
N HIS A 676 -3.57 -14.34 9.41
CA HIS A 676 -2.14 -14.56 9.27
C HIS A 676 -1.57 -15.46 10.38
N PRO A 677 -0.42 -16.13 10.15
CA PRO A 677 0.30 -16.83 11.19
C PRO A 677 0.72 -15.88 12.30
N ARG A 678 0.78 -16.40 13.53
CA ARG A 678 1.22 -15.64 14.70
C ARG A 678 2.65 -15.13 14.48
N ALA A 679 2.91 -13.87 14.86
CA ALA A 679 4.24 -13.26 14.75
C ALA A 679 4.71 -12.63 16.07
N LEU A 680 3.81 -12.31 17.00
CA LEU A 680 4.10 -11.60 18.24
C LEU A 680 3.31 -12.19 19.45
N PRO A 681 3.67 -11.82 20.69
CA PRO A 681 2.79 -11.92 21.86
C PRO A 681 1.43 -11.27 21.60
N VAL A 682 0.36 -11.79 22.21
CA VAL A 682 -1.02 -11.37 21.89
C VAL A 682 -1.59 -10.53 23.01
N ILE A 683 -2.10 -9.33 22.71
CA ILE A 683 -2.96 -8.60 23.64
C ILE A 683 -4.34 -9.23 23.56
N ASP A 684 -4.82 -9.77 24.69
CA ASP A 684 -6.15 -10.31 24.78
C ASP A 684 -7.18 -9.19 24.60
N TYR A 685 -8.18 -9.43 23.76
CA TYR A 685 -9.13 -8.40 23.35
C TYR A 685 -10.54 -8.98 23.31
N PRO A 686 -11.59 -8.19 23.63
CA PRO A 686 -12.96 -8.69 23.59
C PRO A 686 -13.29 -9.39 22.28
N ARG A 687 -13.88 -10.60 22.38
CA ARG A 687 -14.21 -11.53 21.29
C ARG A 687 -13.04 -12.17 20.52
N ALA A 688 -11.79 -11.76 20.75
CA ALA A 688 -10.62 -12.41 20.13
C ALA A 688 -10.51 -13.88 20.61
N GLY A 689 -10.57 -14.84 19.69
CA GLY A 689 -10.53 -16.29 19.97
C GLY A 689 -9.22 -16.98 19.62
N GLY A 690 -8.81 -17.98 20.41
CA GLY A 690 -7.61 -18.81 20.21
C GLY A 690 -7.33 -19.77 21.37
N ASP A 691 -6.80 -20.97 21.05
CA ASP A 691 -6.41 -22.05 21.97
C ASP A 691 -4.93 -21.93 22.43
N ASP A 692 -4.20 -20.92 21.96
CA ASP A 692 -2.74 -20.79 22.15
C ASP A 692 -2.42 -20.00 23.44
N ALA A 693 -2.33 -20.71 24.56
CA ALA A 693 -2.22 -20.14 25.91
C ALA A 693 -0.86 -19.51 26.27
N GLU A 694 0.22 -19.73 25.52
CA GLU A 694 1.56 -19.57 26.09
C GLU A 694 2.10 -18.13 26.16
N GLU A 695 1.50 -17.13 25.50
CA GLU A 695 2.00 -15.73 25.52
C GLU A 695 0.90 -14.68 25.30
N THR A 696 -0.13 -14.71 26.16
CA THR A 696 -1.22 -13.73 26.15
C THR A 696 -1.04 -12.65 27.22
N ILE A 697 -1.18 -11.39 26.84
CA ILE A 697 -1.11 -10.21 27.72
C ILE A 697 -2.53 -9.81 28.09
N SER A 698 -2.85 -9.88 29.38
CA SER A 698 -4.16 -9.45 29.90
C SER A 698 -4.31 -7.93 29.83
N PRO A 699 -5.42 -7.39 29.27
CA PRO A 699 -5.64 -5.96 29.19
C PRO A 699 -5.90 -5.32 30.56
N THR A 700 -6.34 -6.09 31.57
CA THR A 700 -6.52 -5.59 32.95
C THR A 700 -5.20 -5.35 33.68
N GLY A 701 -4.13 -6.01 33.25
CA GLY A 701 -2.79 -5.83 33.80
C GLY A 701 -2.00 -4.71 33.12
N LEU A 702 -2.58 -4.04 32.12
CA LEU A 702 -1.94 -2.93 31.44
C LEU A 702 -2.06 -1.62 32.23
N ARG A 703 -0.94 -0.91 32.37
CA ARG A 703 -0.86 0.40 33.03
C ARG A 703 -0.33 1.46 32.08
N VAL A 704 -0.79 2.70 32.26
CA VAL A 704 -0.37 3.87 31.49
C VAL A 704 0.50 4.73 32.40
N GLU A 705 1.69 5.07 31.93
CA GLU A 705 2.70 5.85 32.64
C GLU A 705 3.31 6.89 31.70
N TYR A 706 3.95 7.91 32.27
CA TYR A 706 4.74 8.89 31.51
C TYR A 706 6.20 8.44 31.44
N ASP A 707 6.78 8.45 30.24
CA ASP A 707 8.17 8.13 29.97
C ASP A 707 8.96 9.43 29.78
N PRO A 708 9.69 9.92 30.79
CA PRO A 708 10.38 11.22 30.74
C PRO A 708 11.55 11.23 29.76
N ASP A 709 12.16 10.08 29.48
CA ASP A 709 13.29 9.99 28.53
C ASP A 709 12.85 10.30 27.11
N HIS A 710 11.56 10.16 26.83
CA HIS A 710 11.03 10.34 25.49
C HIS A 710 9.77 11.20 25.44
N GLU A 711 9.38 11.76 26.57
CA GLU A 711 8.28 12.69 26.75
C GLU A 711 6.90 12.21 26.26
N LEU A 712 6.66 10.91 26.19
CA LEU A 712 5.40 10.32 25.71
C LEU A 712 4.85 9.33 26.73
N LEU A 713 3.61 8.87 26.52
CA LEU A 713 3.07 7.80 27.33
C LEU A 713 3.66 6.45 26.93
N VAL A 714 3.87 5.61 27.95
CA VAL A 714 4.22 4.21 27.82
C VAL A 714 3.10 3.35 28.40
N LEU A 715 2.79 2.25 27.72
CA LEU A 715 1.87 1.23 28.21
C LEU A 715 2.73 0.13 28.83
N ARG A 716 2.62 -0.15 30.13
CA ARG A 716 3.37 -1.22 30.80
C ARG A 716 2.52 -2.47 30.98
N GLY A 717 3.13 -3.61 30.75
CA GLY A 717 2.57 -4.93 31.03
C GLY A 717 2.68 -5.29 32.52
N PRO A 718 2.08 -6.41 32.93
CA PRO A 718 2.14 -6.92 34.31
C PRO A 718 3.56 -7.23 34.79
N ASP A 719 4.45 -7.52 33.85
CA ASP A 719 5.87 -7.82 34.05
C ASP A 719 6.76 -6.58 34.08
N GLY A 720 6.17 -5.37 34.03
CA GLY A 720 6.86 -4.08 34.03
C GLY A 720 7.41 -3.65 32.66
N ARG A 721 7.39 -4.54 31.66
CA ARG A 721 7.90 -4.22 30.31
C ARG A 721 6.93 -3.29 29.59
N ALA A 722 7.47 -2.36 28.80
CA ALA A 722 6.66 -1.54 27.91
C ALA A 722 6.04 -2.41 26.81
N ILE A 723 4.76 -2.25 26.55
CA ILE A 723 4.02 -2.93 25.50
C ILE A 723 3.70 -1.93 24.40
N ARG A 724 4.02 -2.30 23.16
CA ARG A 724 3.68 -1.53 21.95
C ARG A 724 2.65 -2.31 21.12
N PRO A 725 1.36 -1.96 21.20
CA PRO A 725 0.31 -2.62 20.43
C PRO A 725 0.52 -2.44 18.93
N ALA A 726 0.38 -3.51 18.15
CA ALA A 726 0.58 -3.53 16.71
C ALA A 726 -0.60 -4.18 15.99
N HIS A 727 -0.90 -3.67 14.78
CA HIS A 727 -1.87 -4.28 13.87
C HIS A 727 -1.14 -4.83 12.64
N LEU A 728 -1.00 -6.16 12.59
CA LEU A 728 -0.29 -6.86 11.51
C LEU A 728 -1.21 -7.28 10.36
N GLY A 729 -2.53 -7.15 10.56
CA GLY A 729 -3.53 -7.35 9.53
C GLY A 729 -3.54 -6.25 8.45
N LEU A 730 -4.26 -6.51 7.37
CA LEU A 730 -4.37 -5.58 6.23
C LEU A 730 -5.65 -4.73 6.26
N THR A 731 -6.57 -4.97 7.22
CA THR A 731 -7.71 -4.07 7.46
C THR A 731 -7.22 -2.67 7.81
N PHE A 732 -7.89 -1.68 7.24
CA PHE A 732 -7.51 -0.28 7.44
C PHE A 732 -7.92 0.19 8.84
N GLU A 733 -7.05 0.96 9.51
CA GLU A 733 -7.15 1.35 10.92
C GLU A 733 -8.47 2.03 11.35
N VAL A 734 -9.18 2.63 10.39
CA VAL A 734 -10.48 3.30 10.60
C VAL A 734 -11.65 2.34 10.77
N PHE A 735 -11.45 1.05 10.46
CA PHE A 735 -12.42 -0.02 10.65
C PHE A 735 -12.14 -0.83 11.91
N LEU A 736 -11.05 -0.53 12.62
CA LEU A 736 -10.74 -1.18 13.89
C LEU A 736 -11.72 -0.70 14.97
N PRO A 737 -12.04 -1.55 15.97
CA PRO A 737 -12.78 -1.17 17.16
C PRO A 737 -12.15 0.04 17.87
N PRO A 738 -12.96 0.92 18.50
CA PRO A 738 -12.49 2.15 19.12
C PRO A 738 -11.31 1.98 20.10
N ALA A 739 -11.38 1.03 21.05
CA ALA A 739 -10.34 0.86 22.06
C ALA A 739 -9.06 0.23 21.49
N GLN A 740 -9.18 -0.72 20.56
CA GLN A 740 -8.04 -1.25 19.81
C GLN A 740 -7.35 -0.16 18.99
N SER A 741 -8.13 0.66 18.28
CA SER A 741 -7.63 1.80 17.52
C SER A 741 -6.93 2.81 18.46
N PHE A 742 -7.51 3.08 19.62
CA PHE A 742 -6.90 3.93 20.65
C PHE A 742 -5.57 3.37 21.14
N LEU A 743 -5.51 2.09 21.53
CA LEU A 743 -4.28 1.44 22.00
C LEU A 743 -3.14 1.56 20.97
N ILE A 744 -3.43 1.27 19.70
CA ILE A 744 -2.45 1.38 18.62
C ILE A 744 -2.03 2.82 18.40
N ARG A 745 -2.96 3.78 18.36
CA ARG A 745 -2.64 5.18 18.08
C ARG A 745 -1.94 5.88 19.24
N ALA A 746 -2.25 5.51 20.49
CA ALA A 746 -1.68 6.12 21.69
C ALA A 746 -0.32 5.53 22.07
N PHE A 747 -0.14 4.21 21.92
CA PHE A 747 1.06 3.51 22.44
C PHE A 747 1.82 2.73 21.36
N GLY A 748 1.15 2.38 20.26
CA GLY A 748 1.71 1.63 19.16
C GLY A 748 2.29 2.51 18.04
N PRO A 749 2.90 1.87 17.03
CA PRO A 749 3.18 2.54 15.77
C PRO A 749 1.89 2.69 14.96
N ASN A 750 1.77 3.78 14.22
CA ASN A 750 0.69 3.91 13.25
C ASN A 750 0.82 2.81 12.19
N PRO A 751 -0.21 1.97 11.96
CA PRO A 751 -0.16 0.93 10.95
C PRO A 751 0.25 1.51 9.59
N THR A 752 -0.29 2.67 9.22
CA THR A 752 0.02 3.32 7.95
C THR A 752 1.07 4.41 8.14
N VAL A 753 2.35 4.04 7.98
CA VAL A 753 3.47 4.99 8.10
C VAL A 753 3.53 5.91 6.88
N MET A 754 3.43 5.35 5.67
CA MET A 754 3.41 6.11 4.42
C MET A 754 2.50 5.44 3.37
N MET A 755 1.81 6.23 2.55
CA MET A 755 0.99 5.75 1.44
C MET A 755 1.41 6.28 0.07
N ALA A 756 0.93 5.64 -0.99
CA ALA A 756 1.06 6.14 -2.36
C ALA A 756 0.40 7.52 -2.53
N GLY A 757 1.18 8.53 -2.93
CA GLY A 757 0.74 9.93 -3.12
C GLY A 757 0.57 10.73 -1.82
N TRP A 758 1.22 10.30 -0.73
CA TRP A 758 1.17 10.91 0.61
C TRP A 758 1.57 12.39 0.68
N VAL A 759 2.24 12.92 -0.33
CA VAL A 759 2.62 14.35 -0.37
C VAL A 759 1.83 15.03 -1.46
N LEU A 760 0.53 15.26 -1.29
CA LEU A 760 -0.10 16.30 -2.08
C LEU A 760 0.45 17.66 -1.60
N ARG A 761 1.68 18.02 -1.99
CA ARG A 761 2.28 19.36 -1.83
C ARG A 761 1.30 20.36 -2.43
N GLY A 762 0.79 21.32 -1.65
CA GLY A 762 -0.31 22.21 -2.06
C GLY A 762 -1.72 21.76 -1.60
N GLY A 763 -1.83 20.63 -0.90
CA GLY A 763 -3.08 20.11 -0.36
C GLY A 763 -4.02 19.49 -1.41
N MET A 764 -5.28 19.27 -1.01
CA MET A 764 -6.35 18.80 -1.90
C MET A 764 -6.92 19.91 -2.80
N LYS A 765 -6.44 21.14 -2.64
CA LYS A 765 -6.88 22.28 -3.45
C LYS A 765 -6.27 22.19 -4.85
N PRO A 766 -7.08 22.29 -5.92
CA PRO A 766 -6.56 22.40 -7.27
C PRO A 766 -5.72 23.68 -7.44
N PRO A 767 -4.67 23.65 -8.29
CA PRO A 767 -3.93 24.85 -8.66
C PRO A 767 -4.83 25.94 -9.29
N PRO A 768 -4.33 27.19 -9.42
CA PRO A 768 -4.98 28.23 -10.22
C PRO A 768 -5.27 27.74 -11.66
N SER A 769 -6.28 28.34 -12.33
CA SER A 769 -6.53 28.01 -13.74
C SER A 769 -5.29 28.32 -14.59
N ARG A 770 -5.04 27.49 -15.61
CA ARG A 770 -3.86 27.47 -16.49
C ARG A 770 -2.53 27.15 -15.82
N ALA A 771 -2.54 26.79 -14.53
CA ALA A 771 -1.32 26.38 -13.82
C ALA A 771 -1.18 24.85 -13.82
N VAL A 772 0.00 24.39 -14.22
CA VAL A 772 0.46 23.00 -14.06
C VAL A 772 1.65 23.05 -13.09
N GLU A 773 1.45 22.57 -11.87
CA GLU A 773 2.52 22.51 -10.86
C GLU A 773 3.31 21.22 -11.03
N HIS A 774 4.63 21.33 -11.26
CA HIS A 774 5.54 20.19 -11.28
C HIS A 774 6.26 20.05 -9.92
N ALA A 775 6.37 18.82 -9.42
CA ALA A 775 7.28 18.48 -8.34
C ALA A 775 8.18 17.32 -8.80
N PRO A 776 9.51 17.50 -8.79
CA PRO A 776 10.44 16.49 -9.28
C PRO A 776 10.43 15.25 -8.38
N ARG A 777 10.99 14.15 -8.91
CA ARG A 777 11.20 12.92 -8.16
C ARG A 777 12.06 13.19 -6.93
N LEU A 778 11.63 12.74 -5.75
CA LEU A 778 12.38 12.79 -4.50
C LEU A 778 13.05 11.44 -4.23
N THR A 779 14.39 11.42 -4.23
CA THR A 779 15.19 10.20 -4.03
C THR A 779 16.12 10.37 -2.84
N ILE A 780 16.17 9.40 -1.94
CA ILE A 780 17.09 9.33 -0.80
C ILE A 780 18.00 8.13 -1.03
N GLY A 781 19.27 8.39 -1.42
CA GLY A 781 20.20 7.33 -1.82
C GLY A 781 19.62 6.43 -2.92
N ALA A 782 19.47 5.14 -2.64
CA ALA A 782 18.87 4.14 -3.54
C ALA A 782 17.33 4.03 -3.43
N VAL A 783 16.67 4.84 -2.60
CA VAL A 783 15.22 4.79 -2.39
C VAL A 783 14.52 5.99 -3.03
N VAL A 784 13.71 5.75 -4.06
CA VAL A 784 12.79 6.74 -4.60
C VAL A 784 11.58 6.82 -3.68
N LEU A 785 11.56 7.84 -2.82
CA LEU A 785 10.52 8.04 -1.82
C LEU A 785 9.23 8.60 -2.46
N VAL A 786 9.36 9.51 -3.42
CA VAL A 786 8.24 10.14 -4.12
C VAL A 786 8.55 10.24 -5.61
N ARG A 787 7.61 9.76 -6.44
CA ARG A 787 7.64 9.90 -7.90
C ARG A 787 7.47 11.36 -8.33
N ALA A 788 8.05 11.74 -9.46
CA ALA A 788 7.76 13.01 -10.13
C ALA A 788 6.25 13.13 -10.38
N ARG A 789 5.71 14.33 -10.19
CA ARG A 789 4.27 14.56 -10.28
C ARG A 789 3.91 15.91 -10.88
N TRP A 790 2.74 15.94 -11.52
CA TRP A 790 2.11 17.13 -12.03
C TRP A 790 0.72 17.30 -11.44
N ARG A 791 0.42 18.48 -10.90
CA ARG A 791 -0.90 18.83 -10.37
C ARG A 791 -1.52 19.90 -11.24
N MET A 792 -2.81 19.75 -11.53
CA MET A 792 -3.58 20.69 -12.35
C MET A 792 -5.07 20.56 -12.06
N ARG A 793 -5.89 21.44 -12.66
CA ARG A 793 -7.32 21.19 -12.79
C ARG A 793 -7.56 20.21 -13.92
N ALA A 794 -8.55 19.33 -13.78
CA ALA A 794 -8.89 18.32 -14.80
C ALA A 794 -9.18 18.95 -16.17
N GLY A 795 -9.75 20.16 -16.21
CA GLY A 795 -10.02 20.90 -17.44
C GLY A 795 -8.80 21.44 -18.17
N GLU A 796 -7.61 21.46 -17.54
CA GLU A 796 -6.35 21.86 -18.18
C GLU A 796 -5.74 20.73 -19.01
N PHE A 797 -6.12 19.47 -18.75
CA PHE A 797 -5.65 18.35 -19.54
C PHE A 797 -6.35 18.35 -20.93
N PRO A 798 -5.61 18.21 -22.05
CA PRO A 798 -6.18 18.20 -23.38
C PRO A 798 -7.26 17.12 -23.55
N ALA A 799 -8.51 17.54 -23.80
CA ALA A 799 -9.61 16.67 -24.22
C ALA A 799 -10.01 16.97 -25.68
N PRO A 800 -10.51 16.00 -26.47
CA PRO A 800 -10.95 16.24 -27.85
C PRO A 800 -12.11 17.24 -27.92
N GLY A 801 -11.99 18.24 -28.79
CA GLY A 801 -13.06 19.17 -29.11
C GLY A 801 -14.21 18.50 -29.87
N LYS A 802 -15.40 19.12 -29.86
CA LYS A 802 -16.55 18.61 -30.61
C LYS A 802 -16.24 18.63 -32.12
N GLY A 803 -16.14 17.45 -32.73
CA GLY A 803 -15.83 17.30 -34.15
C GLY A 803 -14.36 17.57 -34.50
N GLU A 804 -13.46 17.66 -33.50
CA GLU A 804 -12.03 17.77 -33.74
C GLU A 804 -11.51 16.50 -34.44
N ASP A 805 -10.67 16.68 -35.45
CA ASP A 805 -9.98 15.58 -36.10
C ASP A 805 -9.08 14.84 -35.07
N PRO A 806 -9.13 13.49 -34.99
CA PRO A 806 -8.31 12.72 -34.06
C PRO A 806 -6.81 12.99 -34.17
N GLY A 807 -6.29 13.21 -35.37
CA GLY A 807 -4.89 13.55 -35.60
C GLY A 807 -4.53 14.91 -35.04
N ALA A 808 -5.37 15.92 -35.28
CA ALA A 808 -5.21 17.25 -34.68
C ALA A 808 -5.22 17.20 -33.14
N TYR A 809 -6.11 16.39 -32.55
CA TYR A 809 -6.13 16.15 -31.10
C TYR A 809 -4.80 15.57 -30.59
N LEU A 810 -4.27 14.52 -31.25
CA LEU A 810 -3.00 13.89 -30.84
C LEU A 810 -1.82 14.85 -30.91
N LEU A 811 -1.75 15.72 -31.95
CA LEU A 811 -0.71 16.74 -32.06
C LEU A 811 -0.79 17.78 -30.94
N ARG A 812 -2.00 18.25 -30.64
CA ARG A 812 -2.23 19.19 -29.53
C ARG A 812 -1.87 18.58 -28.18
N LEU A 813 -2.20 17.30 -27.97
CA LEU A 813 -1.81 16.56 -26.78
C LEU A 813 -0.28 16.41 -26.68
N ALA A 814 0.39 16.04 -27.77
CA ALA A 814 1.84 15.86 -27.79
C ALA A 814 2.59 17.16 -27.46
N LEU A 815 2.20 18.27 -28.08
CA LEU A 815 2.77 19.59 -27.80
C LEU A 815 2.54 20.02 -26.34
N TRP A 816 1.36 19.74 -25.79
CA TRP A 816 1.03 20.07 -24.41
C TRP A 816 1.84 19.23 -23.41
N LEU A 817 2.03 17.93 -23.67
CA LEU A 817 2.86 17.06 -22.84
C LEU A 817 4.31 17.54 -22.82
N ASP A 818 4.88 17.84 -23.99
CA ASP A 818 6.24 18.36 -24.14
C ASP A 818 6.42 19.71 -23.43
N GLY A 819 5.48 20.64 -23.63
CA GLY A 819 5.50 21.96 -23.01
C GLY A 819 5.43 21.95 -21.47
N HIS A 820 4.98 20.84 -20.86
CA HIS A 820 4.93 20.66 -19.41
C HIS A 820 5.89 19.57 -18.88
N GLY A 821 6.71 18.97 -19.75
CA GLY A 821 7.64 17.89 -19.38
C GLY A 821 6.94 16.62 -18.87
N ILE A 822 5.69 16.36 -19.28
CA ILE A 822 4.91 15.22 -18.81
C ILE A 822 5.24 13.99 -19.67
N PRO A 823 5.61 12.84 -19.07
CA PRO A 823 5.90 11.63 -19.83
C PRO A 823 4.66 11.09 -20.55
N ARG A 824 4.85 10.27 -21.59
CA ARG A 824 3.74 9.62 -22.32
C ARG A 824 3.01 8.56 -21.49
N GLU A 825 3.68 8.04 -20.47
CA GLU A 825 3.18 7.02 -19.57
C GLU A 825 3.13 7.57 -18.15
N PHE A 826 1.94 7.55 -17.55
CA PHE A 826 1.73 8.07 -16.21
C PHE A 826 0.57 7.36 -15.50
N PHE A 827 0.54 7.49 -14.19
CA PHE A 827 -0.60 7.15 -13.36
C PHE A 827 -1.40 8.42 -13.03
N ALA A 828 -2.67 8.46 -13.41
CA ALA A 828 -3.55 9.60 -13.18
C ALA A 828 -4.52 9.36 -12.02
N ARG A 829 -4.76 10.40 -11.20
CA ARG A 829 -5.82 10.47 -10.19
C ARG A 829 -6.66 11.72 -10.42
N VAL A 830 -7.98 11.58 -10.41
CA VAL A 830 -8.93 12.70 -10.55
C VAL A 830 -9.77 12.77 -9.29
N LEU A 831 -9.45 13.73 -8.42
CA LEU A 831 -9.90 13.80 -7.04
C LEU A 831 -11.04 14.80 -6.86
N LYS A 832 -12.07 14.40 -6.10
CA LYS A 832 -13.13 15.32 -5.65
C LYS A 832 -12.63 16.11 -4.44
N VAL A 833 -12.71 17.44 -4.53
CA VAL A 833 -12.12 18.39 -3.55
C VAL A 833 -12.96 18.49 -2.26
N ASN A 834 -14.24 18.09 -2.29
CA ASN A 834 -15.20 18.32 -1.20
C ASN A 834 -15.63 17.07 -0.40
N ASP A 835 -14.95 15.92 -0.55
CA ASP A 835 -15.22 14.74 0.30
C ASP A 835 -14.68 14.96 1.73
N SER A 836 -15.41 15.79 2.48
CA SER A 836 -15.28 16.01 3.92
C SER A 836 -15.87 14.85 4.73
N GLY A 837 -16.61 13.95 4.07
CA GLY A 837 -17.21 12.75 4.65
C GLY A 837 -16.27 11.54 4.58
N GLY A 838 -16.45 10.60 5.51
CA GLY A 838 -15.66 9.37 5.63
C GLY A 838 -15.55 8.50 4.36
N ASP A 839 -16.39 8.75 3.34
CA ASP A 839 -16.33 8.12 2.01
C ASP A 839 -15.04 8.40 1.23
N GLY A 840 -14.31 9.47 1.57
CA GLY A 840 -13.04 9.76 0.92
C GLY A 840 -12.06 8.58 1.01
N VAL A 841 -12.05 7.82 2.11
CA VAL A 841 -11.06 6.75 2.36
C VAL A 841 -11.15 5.61 1.33
N LEU A 842 -12.34 5.34 0.79
CA LEU A 842 -12.65 4.20 -0.09
C LEU A 842 -13.07 4.61 -1.51
N GLY A 843 -13.15 5.91 -1.80
CA GLY A 843 -13.63 6.44 -3.08
C GLY A 843 -12.84 5.90 -4.29
N LYS A 844 -13.57 5.35 -5.28
CA LYS A 844 -13.01 4.82 -6.54
C LYS A 844 -12.18 5.86 -7.30
N SER A 845 -12.52 7.14 -7.17
CA SER A 845 -11.83 8.30 -7.77
C SER A 845 -10.39 8.50 -7.29
N ARG A 846 -9.99 7.90 -6.16
CA ARG A 846 -8.62 8.00 -5.63
C ARG A 846 -7.66 6.96 -6.21
N LYS A 847 -8.16 5.89 -6.85
CA LYS A 847 -7.29 4.82 -7.35
C LYS A 847 -6.58 5.30 -8.63
N PRO A 848 -5.23 5.27 -8.68
CA PRO A 848 -4.51 5.70 -9.87
C PRO A 848 -4.88 4.82 -11.07
N VAL A 849 -5.11 5.45 -12.22
CA VAL A 849 -5.36 4.80 -13.51
C VAL A 849 -4.08 4.91 -14.31
N TYR A 850 -3.56 3.78 -14.79
CA TYR A 850 -2.45 3.78 -15.74
C TYR A 850 -2.93 4.33 -17.08
N VAL A 851 -2.21 5.30 -17.62
CA VAL A 851 -2.47 5.93 -18.91
C VAL A 851 -1.18 5.88 -19.71
N ASP A 852 -1.27 5.31 -20.90
CA ASP A 852 -0.27 5.42 -21.95
C ASP A 852 -0.94 6.19 -23.09
N VAL A 853 -0.52 7.43 -23.33
CA VAL A 853 -1.13 8.28 -24.38
C VAL A 853 -0.89 7.72 -25.77
N THR A 854 0.10 6.83 -25.92
CA THR A 854 0.37 6.12 -27.17
C THR A 854 -0.58 4.97 -27.43
N ASN A 855 -1.40 4.59 -26.46
CA ASN A 855 -2.47 3.62 -26.63
C ASN A 855 -3.81 4.35 -26.78
N TRP A 856 -4.37 4.34 -28.01
CA TRP A 856 -5.62 5.05 -28.32
C TRP A 856 -6.79 4.62 -27.41
N PHE A 857 -6.87 3.34 -27.04
CA PHE A 857 -7.94 2.86 -26.17
C PHE A 857 -7.83 3.45 -24.75
N LEU A 858 -6.61 3.58 -24.22
CA LEU A 858 -6.41 4.09 -22.86
C LEU A 858 -6.63 5.60 -22.77
N ILE A 859 -6.14 6.38 -23.73
CA ILE A 859 -6.38 7.84 -23.74
C ILE A 859 -7.86 8.17 -23.93
N GLN A 860 -8.57 7.42 -24.78
CA GLN A 860 -10.01 7.60 -24.99
C GLN A 860 -10.84 7.17 -23.77
N ASP A 861 -10.42 6.14 -23.01
CA ASP A 861 -11.06 5.82 -21.72
C ASP A 861 -10.78 6.91 -20.68
N PHE A 862 -9.54 7.40 -20.63
CA PHE A 862 -9.10 8.37 -19.62
C PHE A 862 -9.82 9.71 -19.72
N VAL A 863 -9.95 10.28 -20.93
CA VAL A 863 -10.64 11.56 -21.15
C VAL A 863 -12.08 11.53 -20.64
N ARG A 864 -12.76 10.37 -20.67
CA ARG A 864 -14.13 10.23 -20.17
C ARG A 864 -14.25 10.38 -18.65
N VAL A 865 -13.14 10.24 -17.93
CA VAL A 865 -13.07 10.42 -16.47
C VAL A 865 -12.91 11.90 -16.09
N LEU A 866 -12.63 12.78 -17.06
CA LEU A 866 -12.52 14.23 -16.89
C LEU A 866 -13.90 14.91 -17.00
N ASP A 867 -14.90 14.35 -16.31
CA ASP A 867 -16.30 14.79 -16.34
C ASP A 867 -16.53 16.17 -15.70
N ASP A 868 -15.66 16.56 -14.78
CA ASP A 868 -15.74 17.77 -13.99
C ASP A 868 -14.41 18.52 -14.08
N PRO A 869 -14.37 19.67 -14.79
CA PRO A 869 -13.13 20.36 -15.11
C PRO A 869 -12.44 20.98 -13.89
N ASP A 870 -13.16 21.18 -12.78
CA ASP A 870 -12.62 21.82 -11.57
C ASP A 870 -11.98 20.84 -10.58
N ARG A 871 -12.01 19.53 -10.88
CA ARG A 871 -11.39 18.52 -10.03
C ARG A 871 -9.87 18.66 -10.02
N LEU A 872 -9.26 18.34 -8.88
CA LEU A 872 -7.81 18.20 -8.77
C LEU A 872 -7.39 16.95 -9.56
N MET A 873 -6.55 17.15 -10.56
CA MET A 873 -5.90 16.09 -11.30
C MET A 873 -4.44 15.99 -10.89
N VAL A 874 -3.99 14.77 -10.62
CA VAL A 874 -2.60 14.46 -10.27
C VAL A 874 -2.09 13.39 -11.21
N LEU A 875 -1.00 13.70 -11.91
CA LEU A 875 -0.25 12.75 -12.72
C LEU A 875 1.02 12.38 -11.95
N GLU A 876 1.33 11.09 -11.89
CA GLU A 876 2.60 10.56 -11.37
C GLU A 876 3.29 9.80 -12.51
N GLU A 877 4.60 9.98 -12.66
CA GLU A 877 5.39 9.23 -13.65
C GLU A 877 5.21 7.70 -13.49
N ALA A 878 5.23 6.97 -14.61
CA ALA A 878 5.18 5.51 -14.60
C ALA A 878 6.60 4.92 -14.42
N VAL A 879 6.94 4.61 -13.17
CA VAL A 879 8.24 4.01 -12.79
C VAL A 879 8.03 2.80 -11.88
N PRO A 880 8.69 1.65 -12.12
CA PRO A 880 9.70 1.35 -13.16
C PRO A 880 9.16 1.36 -14.60
N ALA A 881 10.03 1.68 -15.56
CA ALA A 881 9.72 1.57 -16.99
C ALA A 881 9.81 0.10 -17.45
N MET A 882 9.22 -0.22 -18.61
CA MET A 882 9.17 -1.60 -19.12
C MET A 882 10.53 -2.30 -19.21
N PRO A 883 11.61 -1.67 -19.71
CA PRO A 883 12.94 -2.29 -19.77
C PRO A 883 13.54 -2.65 -18.40
N ASP A 884 13.08 -1.99 -17.34
CA ASP A 884 13.55 -2.22 -15.97
C ASP A 884 12.76 -3.32 -15.25
N LEU A 885 11.72 -3.87 -15.89
CA LEU A 885 10.87 -4.89 -15.30
C LEU A 885 11.59 -6.25 -15.26
N PRO A 886 11.43 -7.01 -14.17
CA PRO A 886 11.89 -8.39 -14.14
C PRO A 886 11.25 -9.25 -15.23
N ARG A 887 12.08 -10.08 -15.86
CA ARG A 887 11.66 -11.08 -16.85
C ARG A 887 11.61 -12.46 -16.22
N TYR A 888 10.49 -13.15 -16.36
CA TYR A 888 10.24 -14.49 -15.81
C TYR A 888 10.14 -15.51 -16.94
N GLY A 889 11.28 -16.01 -17.43
CA GLY A 889 11.34 -17.00 -18.50
C GLY A 889 10.40 -16.72 -19.68
N GLU A 890 9.55 -17.70 -20.01
CA GLU A 890 8.52 -17.61 -21.06
C GLU A 890 7.32 -16.73 -20.68
N HIS A 891 7.15 -16.42 -19.39
CA HIS A 891 6.06 -15.56 -18.90
C HIS A 891 6.31 -14.06 -19.16
N GLY A 892 7.47 -13.69 -19.72
CA GLY A 892 7.79 -12.33 -20.15
C GLY A 892 8.07 -11.35 -19.00
N SER A 893 8.05 -10.05 -19.31
CA SER A 893 8.37 -8.99 -18.35
C SER A 893 7.14 -8.64 -17.51
N ARG A 894 7.27 -8.73 -16.18
CA ARG A 894 6.15 -8.52 -15.26
C ARG A 894 6.43 -7.39 -14.31
N VAL A 895 5.45 -6.50 -14.18
CA VAL A 895 5.45 -5.53 -13.09
C VAL A 895 5.44 -6.30 -11.76
N THR A 896 6.50 -6.10 -10.98
CA THR A 896 6.76 -6.84 -9.74
C THR A 896 6.91 -5.85 -8.59
N GLU A 897 6.16 -6.08 -7.50
CA GLU A 897 6.27 -5.35 -6.24
C GLU A 897 6.82 -6.29 -5.17
N TYR A 898 7.77 -5.78 -4.38
CA TYR A 898 8.41 -6.46 -3.26
C TYR A 898 7.86 -5.91 -1.95
N ILE A 899 7.78 -6.76 -0.93
CA ILE A 899 7.36 -6.43 0.43
C ILE A 899 8.53 -6.78 1.35
N PHE A 900 9.43 -5.82 1.55
CA PHE A 900 10.62 -5.99 2.39
C PHE A 900 10.29 -5.59 3.83
N ASP A 901 10.55 -6.50 4.77
CA ASP A 901 10.51 -6.19 6.18
C ASP A 901 11.88 -5.69 6.65
N LEU A 902 11.86 -4.61 7.43
CA LEU A 902 13.02 -4.05 8.09
C LEU A 902 12.69 -3.86 9.58
N ALA A 903 13.55 -4.36 10.46
CA ALA A 903 13.44 -4.15 11.90
C ALA A 903 14.71 -3.48 12.42
N ALA A 904 14.56 -2.56 13.36
CA ALA A 904 15.67 -1.92 14.03
C ALA A 904 16.45 -2.94 14.86
N MET A 905 17.77 -2.79 14.88
CA MET A 905 18.71 -3.45 15.78
C MET A 905 19.46 -2.36 16.53
N GLU A 906 19.97 -2.61 17.73
CA GLU A 906 20.96 -1.69 18.29
C GLU A 906 22.32 -1.89 17.65
N SER A 907 23.06 -0.78 17.53
CA SER A 907 24.44 -0.79 17.05
C SER A 907 25.30 -1.51 18.08
N THR A 908 26.00 -2.57 17.67
CA THR A 908 27.01 -3.27 18.48
C THR A 908 28.32 -2.48 18.60
N ALA A 909 28.32 -1.18 18.27
CA ALA A 909 29.49 -0.35 18.47
C ALA A 909 29.69 -0.16 19.98
N GLU A 910 30.62 -0.93 20.56
CA GLU A 910 31.24 -0.55 21.82
C GLU A 910 31.62 0.94 21.72
N PRO A 911 31.33 1.77 22.73
CA PRO A 911 31.92 3.09 22.79
C PRO A 911 33.42 2.83 22.79
N THR A 912 34.09 3.24 21.71
CA THR A 912 35.54 3.28 21.69
C THR A 912 35.91 4.10 22.91
N ALA A 913 36.41 3.42 23.93
CA ALA A 913 37.02 4.09 25.05
C ALA A 913 38.01 5.06 24.43
N GLU A 914 37.77 6.36 24.61
CA GLU A 914 38.77 7.38 24.34
C GLU A 914 40.08 6.86 24.95
N PRO A 915 41.20 6.85 24.20
CA PRO A 915 42.47 6.52 24.81
C PRO A 915 42.64 7.54 25.93
N THR A 916 42.59 7.03 27.16
CA THR A 916 42.87 7.82 28.35
C THR A 916 44.24 8.40 28.11
N ALA A 917 44.28 9.72 27.88
CA ALA A 917 45.52 10.46 27.79
C ALA A 917 46.25 10.25 29.12
N GLU A 918 47.34 9.50 29.08
CA GLU A 918 48.29 9.46 30.18
C GLU A 918 48.69 10.91 30.50
N PRO A 919 48.75 11.28 31.80
CA PRO A 919 49.06 12.63 32.19
C PRO A 919 50.51 12.94 31.82
N THR A 920 50.69 13.93 30.95
CA THR A 920 51.97 14.56 30.67
C THR A 920 52.59 15.07 31.97
N ALA A 921 53.65 14.41 32.44
CA ALA A 921 54.51 14.91 33.50
C ALA A 921 55.44 16.00 32.93
N GLU A 922 55.44 17.15 33.59
CA GLU A 922 56.37 18.26 33.36
C GLU A 922 57.84 17.85 33.63
N PRO A 923 58.82 18.51 32.98
CA PRO A 923 60.22 18.16 33.10
C PRO A 923 60.81 18.74 34.39
N THR A 924 61.44 17.89 35.20
CA THR A 924 62.42 18.33 36.19
C THR A 924 63.80 17.87 35.76
N ALA A 925 64.70 18.84 35.67
CA ALA A 925 66.13 18.62 35.59
C ALA A 925 66.59 17.93 36.89
N ASP A 926 67.42 16.88 36.78
CA ASP A 926 68.86 16.99 37.08
C ASP A 926 69.55 15.61 37.14
N THR A 927 70.80 15.65 36.67
CA THR A 927 72.00 14.83 36.99
C THR A 927 72.00 13.29 36.97
N GLU A 928 72.80 12.79 36.02
CA GLU A 928 73.96 11.90 36.17
C GLU A 928 73.82 10.41 36.57
N ALA A 929 74.43 9.61 35.68
CA ALA A 929 75.35 8.49 35.94
C ALA A 929 74.82 7.04 35.92
N SER A 930 75.28 6.32 34.88
CA SER A 930 75.83 4.95 34.94
C SER A 930 74.81 3.81 35.21
N VAL A 931 74.84 2.60 34.65
CA VAL A 931 75.81 1.76 33.93
C VAL A 931 75.05 0.50 33.47
N ALA A 932 75.41 0.00 32.28
CA ALA A 932 75.45 -1.39 31.78
C ALA A 932 74.29 -2.40 31.86
N ASP A 933 74.27 -3.19 30.78
CA ASP A 933 73.85 -4.60 30.61
C ASP A 933 72.35 -4.94 30.75
N GLY A 934 71.75 -5.77 29.90
CA GLY A 934 72.29 -6.70 28.90
C GLY A 934 71.36 -7.92 28.84
N GLY A 935 71.17 -8.49 27.65
CA GLY A 935 70.49 -9.79 27.41
C GLY A 935 68.97 -9.67 27.23
N GLU A 936 68.38 -9.77 26.04
CA GLU A 936 68.52 -10.80 24.99
C GLU A 936 68.18 -12.22 25.49
N ARG A 937 67.06 -12.77 24.98
CA ARG A 937 66.84 -14.15 24.47
C ARG A 937 65.36 -14.54 24.56
N ASP A 938 64.71 -14.72 23.41
CA ASP A 938 64.54 -16.00 22.67
C ASP A 938 63.50 -16.89 23.38
N ARG A 939 62.55 -17.59 22.74
CA ARG A 939 62.36 -17.98 21.33
C ARG A 939 61.02 -18.72 21.24
N ALA A 940 60.52 -18.75 20.00
CA ALA A 940 59.67 -19.76 19.36
C ALA A 940 58.19 -19.80 19.75
#